data_AF-A0AA45ALS5-F1
#
_entry.id   AF-A0AA45ALS5-F1
#
_cell.length_a   1.000
_cell.length_b   1.000
_cell.length_c   1.000
_cell.angle_alpha   90.00
_cell.angle_beta   90.00
_cell.angle_gamma   90.00
#
_symmetry.space_group_name_H-M   'P 1'
#
loop_
_entity.id
_entity.type
_entity.pdbx_description
1 polymer ?
#
loop_
_entity_poly.entity_id
_entity_poly.type
_entity_poly.pdbx_seq_one_letter_code
_entity_poly.pdbx_strand_id
1 'polypeptide(L)'
;MNGDAGLVGCLVDRIATRLPHRTGTQPRELDQDEIVASTRVTLVKISATNIAAILDSLITLLEELGRGYKSFSSHPSHVVSSEVYVLALASDCCAAHWEAVRSNSLRQLVKQTNTSRGSLQVVPTPLDDSLVSRLLNVLRNLLDPTPDGFILPAHTILGHGPRHAERAAWLDTGADILSQDDVLATDKYDLTISPVSMESHAKTLVEYLTASSWTSVFDHLRKVVYTIRTTGVAQQQPSQTPPMGEDDRANLVALRLISFYWVDSQKLGQVIQEICSSYLHLRRPFQTAIAAVLPLLVVSWLERHPHEFVQLHTLHKRLDGGADTLFDMTQAIVDNGRKKGMMFAMQITLLLLLPDVFEVASNLREAKSSSMAKKTAFLDGLRKSLRNKNEAAAYCLVLLLRAARHFDAEDDTAIVSFALDVQDEVKDAVFRRSAPNADGSHFEQDLLSAAFVGLAQLNPESGLDALAETCLAMGTPTSFRRAVVQGCSYLARQNDSHRYEALFGTATPYMLSQLQDIAGLLSDNSTLDITVQALDHPKALMACNVLDFLEASPQSLLEVEERKPGSTAPAHSMFEAFLCLVLSWDPGVRAHATRVAKRLFVDRAVIEDLRSQGTLDSSALKISFWRRSCRLIVSLCDQVMAGGGSMAVRAIYDYLAARVVLLNSLRVSAFASG
;
A
#
# COMPACT_ATOMS: atom_id res chain seq x y z
N MET A 1 8.58 40.15 10.90
CA MET A 1 8.43 38.87 10.16
C MET A 1 9.71 38.03 10.11
N ASN A 2 10.89 38.54 10.47
CA ASN A 2 12.15 37.75 10.51
C ASN A 2 12.32 36.85 11.75
N GLY A 3 11.49 37.00 12.79
CA GLY A 3 11.58 36.20 14.02
C GLY A 3 11.22 34.73 13.80
N ASP A 4 10.22 34.47 12.95
CA ASP A 4 9.70 33.11 12.74
C ASP A 4 10.65 32.27 11.86
N ALA A 5 11.28 32.88 10.85
CA ALA A 5 12.29 32.22 10.04
C ALA A 5 13.56 31.90 10.86
N GLY A 6 13.99 32.81 11.74
CA GLY A 6 15.09 32.56 12.67
C GLY A 6 14.80 31.42 13.65
N LEU A 7 13.58 31.36 14.19
CA LEU A 7 13.14 30.26 15.06
C LEU A 7 13.16 28.91 14.31
N VAL A 8 12.62 28.87 13.09
CA VAL A 8 12.62 27.65 12.25
C VAL A 8 14.05 27.18 12.00
N GLY A 9 14.95 28.09 11.61
CA GLY A 9 16.38 27.77 11.41
C GLY A 9 17.01 27.16 12.66
N CYS A 10 16.82 27.77 13.84
CA CYS A 10 17.34 27.22 15.11
C CYS A 10 16.79 25.82 15.44
N LEU A 11 15.52 25.55 15.15
CA LEU A 11 14.90 24.24 15.38
C LEU A 11 15.46 23.18 14.41
N VAL A 12 15.68 23.55 13.14
CA VAL A 12 16.29 22.66 12.14
C VAL A 12 17.76 22.39 12.49
N ASP A 13 18.53 23.40 12.90
CA ASP A 13 19.91 23.23 13.36
C ASP A 13 20.01 22.31 14.58
N ARG A 14 19.06 22.45 15.52
CA ARG A 14 18.98 21.58 16.70
C ARG A 14 18.77 20.11 16.31
N ILE A 15 17.99 19.83 15.27
CA ILE A 15 17.87 18.48 14.70
C ILE A 15 19.16 18.08 13.98
N ALA A 16 19.70 18.96 13.13
CA ALA A 16 20.88 18.68 12.31
C ALA A 16 22.10 18.24 13.15
N THR A 17 22.29 18.84 14.33
CA THR A 17 23.38 18.47 15.27
C THR A 17 23.25 17.08 15.87
N ARG A 18 22.05 16.47 15.84
CA ARG A 18 21.76 15.16 16.41
C ARG A 18 21.67 14.04 15.38
N LEU A 19 21.63 14.37 14.09
CA LEU A 19 21.47 13.40 13.00
C LEU A 19 22.65 12.42 12.90
N PRO A 20 22.43 11.18 12.38
CA PRO A 20 23.44 10.14 12.32
C PRO A 20 24.73 10.54 11.62
N HIS A 21 24.67 11.43 10.62
CA HIS A 21 25.86 11.89 9.90
C HIS A 21 26.87 12.65 10.77
N ARG A 22 26.45 13.21 11.91
CA ARG A 22 27.33 13.91 12.87
C ARG A 22 27.62 13.10 14.12
N THR A 23 26.64 12.33 14.59
CA THR A 23 26.70 11.62 15.88
C THR A 23 27.09 10.16 15.75
N GLY A 24 26.95 9.55 14.57
CA GLY A 24 27.08 8.11 14.37
C GLY A 24 25.98 7.28 15.04
N THR A 25 24.94 7.91 15.59
CA THR A 25 23.83 7.23 16.30
C THR A 25 22.98 6.42 15.33
N GLN A 26 22.45 5.29 15.80
CA GLN A 26 21.56 4.49 14.98
C GLN A 26 20.19 5.19 14.80
N PRO A 27 19.47 4.98 13.68
CA PRO A 27 18.17 5.61 13.42
C PRO A 27 17.13 5.45 14.55
N ARG A 28 17.17 4.32 15.29
CA ARG A 28 16.25 4.06 16.40
C ARG A 28 16.58 4.82 17.68
N GLU A 29 17.83 5.22 17.87
CA GLU A 29 18.25 6.03 19.03
C GLU A 29 17.76 7.48 18.87
N LEU A 30 17.60 7.95 17.62
CA LEU A 30 17.03 9.27 17.32
C LEU A 30 15.56 9.39 17.68
N ASP A 31 14.78 8.33 17.47
CA ASP A 31 13.37 8.32 17.86
C ASP A 31 13.18 8.31 19.39
N GLN A 32 14.20 7.88 20.13
CA GLN A 32 14.22 7.86 21.60
C GLN A 32 14.79 9.15 22.20
N ASP A 33 15.45 10.00 21.40
CA ASP A 33 15.95 11.28 21.86
C ASP A 33 14.78 12.27 22.05
N GLU A 34 14.46 12.56 23.32
CA GLU A 34 13.38 13.47 23.71
C GLU A 34 13.52 14.87 23.09
N ILE A 35 14.76 15.33 22.87
CA ILE A 35 15.03 16.62 22.25
C ILE A 35 14.62 16.60 20.78
N VAL A 36 15.01 15.55 20.06
CA VAL A 36 14.68 15.37 18.64
C VAL A 36 13.17 15.19 18.48
N ALA A 37 12.55 14.34 19.29
CA ALA A 37 11.10 14.10 19.30
C ALA A 37 10.31 15.38 19.59
N SER A 38 10.68 16.14 20.63
CA SER A 38 10.01 17.40 20.97
C SER A 38 10.19 18.47 19.88
N THR A 39 11.38 18.54 19.26
CA THR A 39 11.67 19.52 18.20
C THR A 39 10.89 19.20 16.93
N ARG A 40 10.82 17.92 16.54
CA ARG A 40 9.99 17.41 15.44
C ARG A 40 8.52 17.78 15.62
N VAL A 41 7.94 17.46 16.77
CA VAL A 41 6.53 17.81 17.08
C VAL A 41 6.28 19.32 17.00
N THR A 42 7.25 20.12 17.42
CA THR A 42 7.14 21.58 17.37
C THR A 42 7.18 22.10 15.93
N LEU A 43 8.11 21.62 15.10
CA LEU A 43 8.18 21.97 13.67
C LEU A 43 6.90 21.59 12.93
N VAL A 44 6.37 20.38 13.17
CA VAL A 44 5.11 19.93 12.55
C VAL A 44 3.90 20.79 12.99
N LYS A 45 3.91 21.33 14.22
CA LYS A 45 2.87 22.27 14.66
C LYS A 45 3.02 23.65 14.00
N ILE A 46 4.25 24.16 13.88
CA ILE A 46 4.54 25.45 13.24
C ILE A 46 4.26 25.41 11.73
N SER A 47 4.39 24.22 11.11
CA SER A 47 4.14 24.06 9.67
C SER A 47 2.72 24.43 9.25
N ALA A 48 1.74 24.37 10.17
CA ALA A 48 0.37 24.82 9.94
C ALA A 48 0.27 26.29 9.49
N THR A 49 1.27 27.13 9.78
CA THR A 49 1.27 28.56 9.41
C THR A 49 2.51 29.01 8.63
N ASN A 50 3.63 28.30 8.73
CA ASN A 50 4.90 28.74 8.14
C ASN A 50 5.63 27.63 7.36
N ILE A 51 4.90 26.97 6.46
CA ILE A 51 5.42 25.84 5.68
C ILE A 51 6.60 26.23 4.78
N ALA A 52 6.57 27.41 4.15
CA ALA A 52 7.60 27.84 3.20
C ALA A 52 8.99 27.97 3.85
N ALA A 53 9.09 28.60 5.02
CA ALA A 53 10.36 28.75 5.73
C ALA A 53 10.91 27.41 6.26
N ILE A 54 10.02 26.51 6.69
CA ILE A 54 10.39 25.16 7.13
C ILE A 54 10.96 24.37 5.97
N LEU A 55 10.26 24.34 4.83
CA LEU A 55 10.73 23.64 3.64
C LEU A 55 12.06 24.21 3.15
N ASP A 56 12.23 25.54 3.12
CA ASP A 56 13.49 26.15 2.71
C ASP A 56 14.68 25.71 3.59
N SER A 57 14.48 25.68 4.91
CA SER A 57 15.50 25.23 5.86
C SER A 57 15.81 23.73 5.72
N LEU A 58 14.78 22.89 5.60
CA LEU A 58 14.95 21.43 5.46
C LEU A 58 15.55 21.03 4.11
N ILE A 59 15.18 21.72 3.03
CA ILE A 59 15.76 21.49 1.69
C ILE A 59 17.23 21.90 1.68
N THR A 60 17.57 23.02 2.32
CA THR A 60 18.98 23.44 2.47
C THR A 60 19.79 22.38 3.21
N LEU A 61 19.24 21.81 4.29
CA LEU A 61 19.88 20.69 5.00
C LEU A 61 20.05 19.44 4.12
N LEU A 62 19.06 19.07 3.30
CA LEU A 62 19.17 17.95 2.35
C LEU A 62 20.24 18.20 1.28
N GLU A 63 20.32 19.42 0.74
CA GLU A 63 21.35 19.82 -0.22
C GLU A 63 22.76 19.79 0.40
N GLU A 64 22.89 20.11 1.68
CA GLU A 64 24.15 20.00 2.44
C GLU A 64 24.54 18.54 2.70
N LEU A 65 23.58 17.68 3.05
CA LEU A 65 23.83 16.25 3.27
C LEU A 65 24.30 15.53 2.01
N GLY A 66 23.71 15.86 0.85
CA GLY A 66 24.13 15.31 -0.43
C GLY A 66 25.41 15.92 -1.00
N ARG A 67 25.96 16.98 -0.37
CA ARG A 67 27.12 17.71 -0.91
C ARG A 67 28.37 16.84 -0.87
N GLY A 68 28.99 16.64 -2.03
CA GLY A 68 30.27 15.92 -2.16
C GLY A 68 30.13 14.46 -2.61
N TYR A 69 28.90 13.97 -2.78
CA TYR A 69 28.64 12.64 -3.33
C TYR A 69 28.21 12.73 -4.79
N LYS A 70 28.68 11.79 -5.61
CA LYS A 70 28.37 11.77 -7.06
C LYS A 70 27.00 11.14 -7.35
N SER A 71 26.55 10.22 -6.51
CA SER A 71 25.26 9.55 -6.65
C SER A 71 24.72 9.13 -5.30
N PHE A 72 23.40 9.00 -5.16
CA PHE A 72 22.78 8.48 -3.94
C PHE A 72 23.36 7.12 -3.52
N SER A 73 23.68 6.25 -4.48
CA SER A 73 24.35 4.96 -4.22
C SER A 73 25.76 5.07 -3.62
N SER A 74 26.38 6.26 -3.66
CA SER A 74 27.68 6.53 -3.04
C SER A 74 27.57 7.11 -1.63
N HIS A 75 26.35 7.37 -1.14
CA HIS A 75 26.13 7.94 0.19
C HIS A 75 26.39 6.88 1.27
N PRO A 76 27.16 7.20 2.33
CA PRO A 76 27.30 6.33 3.49
C PRO A 76 25.94 6.11 4.19
N SER A 77 25.77 4.96 4.86
CA SER A 77 24.51 4.57 5.53
C SER A 77 24.00 5.62 6.54
N HIS A 78 24.89 6.30 7.26
CA HIS A 78 24.54 7.36 8.20
C HIS A 78 24.08 8.66 7.51
N VAL A 79 24.58 8.95 6.30
CA VAL A 79 24.09 10.08 5.48
C VAL A 79 22.71 9.76 4.96
N VAL A 80 22.51 8.57 4.37
CA VAL A 80 21.20 8.12 3.88
C VAL A 80 20.16 8.13 5.02
N SER A 81 20.54 7.67 6.21
CA SER A 81 19.65 7.70 7.39
C SER A 81 19.23 9.14 7.74
N SER A 82 20.16 10.08 7.65
CA SER A 82 19.91 11.50 7.89
C SER A 82 18.98 12.09 6.81
N GLU A 83 19.21 11.75 5.54
CA GLU A 83 18.39 12.21 4.41
C GLU A 83 16.96 11.68 4.49
N VAL A 84 16.78 10.40 4.80
CA VAL A 84 15.46 9.77 4.98
C VAL A 84 14.70 10.45 6.12
N TYR A 85 15.38 10.71 7.25
CA TYR A 85 14.76 11.37 8.39
C TYR A 85 14.30 12.79 8.06
N VAL A 86 15.16 13.58 7.41
CA VAL A 86 14.83 14.96 7.03
C VAL A 86 13.71 14.98 5.98
N LEU A 87 13.70 14.04 5.03
CA LEU A 87 12.61 13.90 4.07
C LEU A 87 11.29 13.54 4.74
N ALA A 88 11.31 12.61 5.71
CA ALA A 88 10.15 12.23 6.50
C ALA A 88 9.60 13.40 7.33
N LEU A 89 10.48 14.24 7.89
CA LEU A 89 10.08 15.44 8.59
C LEU A 89 9.43 16.47 7.64
N ALA A 90 10.00 16.66 6.45
CA ALA A 90 9.43 17.54 5.43
C ALA A 90 8.04 17.07 4.98
N SER A 91 7.86 15.75 4.74
CA SER A 91 6.56 15.19 4.36
C SER A 91 5.53 15.35 5.47
N ASP A 92 5.90 15.14 6.74
CA ASP A 92 5.00 15.32 7.87
C ASP A 92 4.59 16.79 8.03
N CYS A 93 5.51 17.73 7.81
CA CYS A 93 5.22 19.16 7.82
C CYS A 93 4.22 19.54 6.72
N CYS A 94 4.40 19.03 5.50
CA CYS A 94 3.47 19.24 4.37
C CYS A 94 2.09 18.64 4.64
N ALA A 95 2.03 17.41 5.15
CA ALA A 95 0.78 16.74 5.50
C ALA A 95 0.02 17.49 6.60
N ALA A 96 0.71 17.93 7.65
CA ALA A 96 0.11 18.71 8.74
C ALA A 96 -0.38 20.09 8.27
N HIS A 97 0.39 20.76 7.41
CA HIS A 97 -0.04 22.02 6.81
C HIS A 97 -1.29 21.84 5.96
N TRP A 98 -1.30 20.84 5.07
CA TRP A 98 -2.47 20.57 4.22
C TRP A 98 -3.71 20.26 5.05
N GLU A 99 -3.57 19.47 6.12
CA GLU A 99 -4.67 19.20 7.04
C GLU A 99 -5.17 20.47 7.74
N ALA A 100 -4.28 21.34 8.19
CA ALA A 100 -4.64 22.61 8.81
C ALA A 100 -5.41 23.52 7.83
N VAL A 101 -4.99 23.60 6.56
CA VAL A 101 -5.69 24.34 5.52
C VAL A 101 -7.10 23.76 5.30
N ARG A 102 -7.23 22.44 5.15
CA ARG A 102 -8.53 21.74 5.02
C ARG A 102 -9.46 22.04 6.20
N SER A 103 -8.95 21.89 7.41
CA SER A 103 -9.69 22.15 8.65
C SER A 103 -10.15 23.61 8.77
N ASN A 104 -9.31 24.57 8.39
CA ASN A 104 -9.65 25.99 8.41
C ASN A 104 -10.75 26.34 7.40
N SER A 105 -10.66 25.81 6.17
CA SER A 105 -11.69 26.01 5.16
C SER A 105 -13.03 25.40 5.55
N LEU A 106 -13.04 24.20 6.15
CA LEU A 106 -14.27 23.59 6.68
C LEU A 106 -14.89 24.46 7.80
N ARG A 107 -14.08 25.01 8.71
CA ARG A 107 -14.55 25.93 9.76
C ARG A 107 -15.13 27.22 9.20
N GLN A 108 -14.61 27.72 8.08
CA GLN A 108 -15.16 28.90 7.39
C GLN A 108 -16.49 28.57 6.71
N LEU A 109 -16.62 27.40 6.09
CA LEU A 109 -17.85 26.96 5.43
C LEU A 109 -19.00 26.77 6.43
N VAL A 110 -18.73 26.19 7.60
CA VAL A 110 -19.73 26.01 8.68
C VAL A 110 -20.22 27.36 9.24
N LYS A 111 -19.40 28.41 9.18
CA LYS A 111 -19.79 29.78 9.57
C LYS A 111 -20.60 30.50 8.48
N GLN A 112 -20.58 30.01 7.23
CA GLN A 112 -21.30 30.56 6.10
C GLN A 112 -22.43 29.61 5.67
N THR A 113 -23.38 29.34 6.58
CA THR A 113 -24.65 28.74 6.20
C THR A 113 -25.51 29.79 5.49
N ASN A 114 -25.39 29.92 4.15
CA ASN A 114 -26.55 30.12 3.26
C ASN A 114 -26.33 30.22 1.74
N THR A 115 -25.13 30.05 1.17
CA THR A 115 -25.01 30.04 -0.30
C THR A 115 -23.91 29.12 -0.82
N SER A 116 -24.29 28.22 -1.74
CA SER A 116 -23.47 27.33 -2.58
C SER A 116 -22.71 26.18 -1.91
N ARG A 117 -23.27 24.97 -2.00
CA ARG A 117 -22.57 23.68 -1.84
C ARG A 117 -21.85 23.31 -3.15
N GLY A 118 -20.71 23.95 -3.40
CA GLY A 118 -19.74 23.48 -4.39
C GLY A 118 -18.66 22.67 -3.69
N SER A 119 -18.25 21.54 -4.26
CA SER A 119 -17.06 20.80 -3.86
C SER A 119 -15.81 21.66 -4.10
N LEU A 120 -15.52 22.59 -3.18
CA LEU A 120 -14.29 23.39 -3.20
C LEU A 120 -13.16 22.48 -2.75
N GLN A 121 -12.36 21.99 -3.70
CA GLN A 121 -11.09 21.38 -3.36
C GLN A 121 -10.24 22.41 -2.60
N VAL A 122 -9.95 22.13 -1.34
CA VAL A 122 -9.15 23.01 -0.49
C VAL A 122 -7.67 22.74 -0.78
N VAL A 123 -7.10 23.61 -1.60
CA VAL A 123 -5.71 23.54 -2.04
C VAL A 123 -4.85 24.53 -1.23
N PRO A 124 -3.63 24.14 -0.79
CA PRO A 124 -2.72 25.04 -0.10
C PRO A 124 -2.29 26.23 -0.98
N THR A 125 -1.84 27.32 -0.36
CA THR A 125 -1.27 28.46 -1.09
C THR A 125 -0.03 28.04 -1.89
N PRO A 126 0.17 28.59 -3.10
CA PRO A 126 1.36 28.30 -3.90
C PRO A 126 2.66 28.63 -3.15
N LEU A 127 3.65 27.76 -3.34
CA LEU A 127 5.02 27.99 -2.91
C LEU A 127 5.79 28.76 -3.99
N ASP A 128 6.92 29.35 -3.60
CA ASP A 128 7.82 30.02 -4.54
C ASP A 128 8.42 29.04 -5.56
N ASP A 129 8.49 29.44 -6.82
CA ASP A 129 8.98 28.61 -7.94
C ASP A 129 10.39 28.04 -7.72
N SER A 130 11.24 28.80 -7.03
CA SER A 130 12.60 28.39 -6.66
C SER A 130 12.60 27.23 -5.66
N LEU A 131 11.71 27.28 -4.67
CA LEU A 131 11.56 26.25 -3.65
C LEU A 131 11.02 24.95 -4.27
N VAL A 132 10.01 25.06 -5.13
CA VAL A 132 9.46 23.92 -5.89
C VAL A 132 10.54 23.27 -6.73
N SER A 133 11.31 24.07 -7.48
CA SER A 133 12.39 23.56 -8.35
C SER A 133 13.51 22.86 -7.57
N ARG A 134 13.91 23.42 -6.41
CA ARG A 134 14.90 22.80 -5.53
C ARG A 134 14.41 21.47 -4.96
N LEU A 135 13.18 21.41 -4.46
CA LEU A 135 12.63 20.18 -3.90
C LEU A 135 12.52 19.07 -4.96
N LEU A 136 12.03 19.38 -6.16
CA LEU A 136 11.98 18.42 -7.27
C LEU A 136 13.40 17.92 -7.64
N ASN A 137 14.40 18.80 -7.62
CA ASN A 137 15.78 18.42 -7.90
C ASN A 137 16.39 17.53 -6.79
N VAL A 138 16.09 17.81 -5.52
CA VAL A 138 16.49 16.95 -4.39
C VAL A 138 15.88 15.57 -4.53
N LEU A 139 14.56 15.47 -4.79
CA LEU A 139 13.88 14.19 -5.00
C LEU A 139 14.44 13.41 -6.19
N ARG A 140 14.80 14.12 -7.27
CA ARG A 140 15.42 13.54 -8.46
C ARG A 140 16.76 12.87 -8.16
N ASN A 141 17.49 13.38 -7.18
CA ASN A 141 18.80 12.86 -6.80
C ASN A 141 18.69 11.71 -5.80
N LEU A 142 17.74 11.78 -4.87
CA LEU A 142 17.54 10.81 -3.78
C LEU A 142 16.81 9.52 -4.21
N LEU A 143 16.00 9.56 -5.27
CA LEU A 143 15.24 8.40 -5.74
C LEU A 143 15.94 7.68 -6.89
N ASP A 144 15.63 6.39 -7.02
CA ASP A 144 16.04 5.57 -8.15
C ASP A 144 15.01 5.62 -9.30
N PRO A 145 15.46 5.51 -10.56
CA PRO A 145 14.56 5.40 -11.69
C PRO A 145 13.73 4.10 -11.60
N THR A 146 12.65 4.03 -12.36
CA THR A 146 11.88 2.79 -12.50
C THR A 146 12.78 1.67 -13.04
N PRO A 147 12.87 0.51 -12.38
CA PRO A 147 13.74 -0.59 -12.83
C PRO A 147 13.44 -1.05 -14.25
N ASP A 148 14.48 -1.52 -14.96
CA ASP A 148 14.31 -2.10 -16.29
C ASP A 148 13.46 -3.37 -16.22
N GLY A 149 12.39 -3.42 -17.01
CA GLY A 149 11.44 -4.54 -17.00
C GLY A 149 10.44 -4.53 -15.84
N PHE A 150 10.28 -3.40 -15.15
CA PHE A 150 9.28 -3.19 -14.11
C PHE A 150 7.87 -3.57 -14.59
N ILE A 151 7.27 -4.62 -14.02
CA ILE A 151 5.86 -4.95 -14.25
C ILE A 151 5.05 -4.27 -13.15
N LEU A 152 3.92 -3.66 -13.52
CA LEU A 152 3.05 -3.01 -12.58
C LEU A 152 2.47 -4.06 -11.60
N PRO A 153 2.84 -4.04 -10.31
CA PRO A 153 2.45 -5.11 -9.39
C PRO A 153 0.95 -5.09 -9.11
N ALA A 154 0.34 -6.26 -8.91
CA ALA A 154 -1.11 -6.35 -8.70
C ALA A 154 -1.61 -5.64 -7.42
N HIS A 155 -0.78 -5.47 -6.39
CA HIS A 155 -1.15 -4.68 -5.21
C HIS A 155 -1.45 -3.21 -5.52
N THR A 156 -0.93 -2.67 -6.63
CA THR A 156 -1.21 -1.30 -7.05
C THR A 156 -2.67 -1.10 -7.46
N ILE A 157 -3.38 -2.16 -7.86
CA ILE A 157 -4.81 -2.12 -8.18
C ILE A 157 -5.59 -1.65 -6.95
N LEU A 158 -5.30 -2.20 -5.76
CA LEU A 158 -6.04 -1.88 -4.54
C LEU A 158 -5.57 -0.60 -3.84
N GLY A 159 -4.52 0.05 -4.35
CA GLY A 159 -3.96 1.27 -3.78
C GLY A 159 -3.30 1.09 -2.41
N HIS A 160 -3.07 -0.15 -1.96
CA HIS A 160 -2.38 -0.42 -0.71
C HIS A 160 -0.88 -0.15 -0.86
N GLY A 161 -0.45 0.97 -0.28
CA GLY A 161 0.96 1.28 -0.06
C GLY A 161 1.66 0.35 0.96
N PRO A 162 2.87 0.72 1.42
CA PRO A 162 3.95 -0.10 2.01
C PRO A 162 3.65 -1.19 3.04
N ARG A 163 2.46 -1.19 3.65
CA ARG A 163 2.13 -2.11 4.76
C ARG A 163 2.22 -3.58 4.37
N HIS A 164 2.07 -3.93 3.09
CA HIS A 164 2.27 -5.30 2.61
C HIS A 164 3.74 -5.62 2.24
N ALA A 165 4.55 -4.65 1.81
CA ALA A 165 5.97 -4.87 1.53
C ALA A 165 6.79 -5.05 2.83
N GLU A 166 6.40 -4.34 3.90
CA GLU A 166 6.87 -4.63 5.26
C GLU A 166 6.40 -6.01 5.75
N ARG A 167 5.32 -6.61 5.21
CA ARG A 167 4.87 -7.96 5.63
C ARG A 167 5.75 -9.09 5.10
N ALA A 168 6.29 -8.97 3.88
CA ALA A 168 7.13 -10.01 3.28
C ALA A 168 8.55 -10.01 3.88
N ALA A 169 9.15 -8.82 4.05
CA ALA A 169 10.53 -8.69 4.51
C ALA A 169 10.80 -9.26 5.92
N TRP A 170 9.79 -9.28 6.80
CA TRP A 170 9.90 -9.82 8.17
C TRP A 170 9.67 -11.34 8.24
N LEU A 171 9.03 -11.92 7.22
CA LEU A 171 8.68 -13.35 7.18
C LEU A 171 9.66 -14.16 6.32
N ASP A 172 10.30 -13.54 5.33
CA ASP A 172 11.33 -14.17 4.47
C ASP A 172 12.66 -14.36 5.21
N THR A 173 13.01 -13.45 6.10
CA THR A 173 14.23 -13.56 6.94
C THR A 173 14.18 -14.70 7.95
N GLY A 174 13.00 -15.29 8.21
CA GLY A 174 12.85 -16.43 9.10
C GLY A 174 13.15 -17.79 8.45
N ALA A 175 13.17 -17.88 7.12
CA ALA A 175 13.30 -19.15 6.40
C ALA A 175 14.76 -19.51 6.04
N ASP A 176 15.64 -18.52 5.87
CA ASP A 176 17.04 -18.73 5.44
C ASP A 176 18.03 -19.04 6.58
N ILE A 177 17.58 -19.21 7.83
CA ILE A 177 18.46 -19.34 9.01
C ILE A 177 18.96 -20.79 9.25
N LEU A 178 18.60 -21.76 8.41
CA LEU A 178 19.02 -23.17 8.62
C LEU A 178 20.16 -23.68 7.72
N SER A 179 20.79 -22.84 6.89
CA SER A 179 22.05 -23.19 6.24
C SER A 179 23.25 -22.69 7.05
N GLN A 180 23.69 -23.54 7.97
CA GLN A 180 24.97 -23.43 8.67
C GLN A 180 26.09 -23.72 7.66
N ASP A 181 26.69 -22.65 7.12
CA ASP A 181 28.08 -22.57 6.62
C ASP A 181 28.24 -21.39 5.64
N ASP A 182 28.52 -20.17 6.15
CA ASP A 182 29.55 -19.28 5.57
C ASP A 182 29.83 -18.11 6.53
N VAL A 183 30.73 -18.35 7.47
CA VAL A 183 31.31 -17.29 8.30
C VAL A 183 32.47 -16.71 7.51
N LEU A 184 32.25 -15.58 6.84
CA LEU A 184 33.17 -14.43 6.65
C LEU A 184 32.71 -13.55 5.49
N ALA A 185 32.55 -12.25 5.78
CA ALA A 185 32.27 -11.14 4.86
C ALA A 185 30.87 -11.10 4.23
N THR A 186 29.97 -10.31 4.82
CA THR A 186 29.44 -9.06 4.22
C THR A 186 28.52 -8.39 5.26
N ASP A 187 28.85 -7.17 5.68
CA ASP A 187 27.93 -6.28 6.42
C ASP A 187 26.73 -5.94 5.53
N LYS A 188 25.68 -6.75 5.65
CA LYS A 188 24.53 -6.69 4.76
C LYS A 188 23.26 -6.45 5.60
N TYR A 189 22.69 -5.26 5.35
CA TYR A 189 21.32 -4.80 5.63
C TYR A 189 20.97 -4.40 7.08
N ASP A 190 21.27 -3.14 7.39
CA ASP A 190 20.68 -2.38 8.49
C ASP A 190 19.19 -2.09 8.16
N LEU A 191 18.28 -2.93 8.67
CA LEU A 191 16.85 -3.02 8.38
C LEU A 191 15.99 -1.84 8.92
N THR A 192 16.49 -0.60 8.86
CA THR A 192 15.72 0.59 9.28
C THR A 192 15.58 1.67 8.20
N ILE A 193 16.25 1.51 7.06
CA ILE A 193 16.00 2.32 5.86
C ILE A 193 15.43 1.40 4.78
N SER A 194 14.12 1.15 4.84
CA SER A 194 13.47 0.48 3.72
C SER A 194 13.34 1.48 2.55
N PRO A 195 13.74 1.14 1.30
CA PRO A 195 13.53 2.00 0.13
C PRO A 195 12.04 2.38 -0.06
N VAL A 196 11.15 1.54 0.48
CA VAL A 196 9.70 1.73 0.51
C VAL A 196 9.28 2.92 1.39
N SER A 197 10.03 3.24 2.45
CA SER A 197 9.76 4.38 3.33
C SER A 197 10.06 5.71 2.63
N MET A 198 11.20 5.80 1.93
CA MET A 198 11.61 6.98 1.16
C MET A 198 10.56 7.35 0.10
N GLU A 199 10.06 6.36 -0.63
CA GLU A 199 9.05 6.56 -1.68
C GLU A 199 7.73 7.12 -1.13
N SER A 200 7.29 6.68 0.06
CA SER A 200 6.07 7.20 0.70
C SER A 200 6.20 8.68 1.07
N HIS A 201 7.35 9.08 1.61
CA HIS A 201 7.61 10.49 1.95
C HIS A 201 7.72 11.35 0.68
N ALA A 202 8.41 10.86 -0.35
CA ALA A 202 8.51 11.54 -1.64
C ALA A 202 7.14 11.71 -2.30
N LYS A 203 6.28 10.69 -2.27
CA LYS A 203 4.90 10.75 -2.78
C LYS A 203 4.12 11.87 -2.11
N THR A 204 4.14 11.92 -0.77
CA THR A 204 3.44 12.95 0.01
C THR A 204 3.91 14.37 -0.35
N LEU A 205 5.22 14.56 -0.52
CA LEU A 205 5.80 15.84 -0.93
C LEU A 205 5.38 16.25 -2.35
N VAL A 206 5.43 15.33 -3.31
CA VAL A 206 5.03 15.60 -4.70
C VAL A 206 3.54 15.89 -4.81
N GLU A 207 2.69 15.15 -4.09
CA GLU A 207 1.25 15.42 -4.00
C GLU A 207 1.00 16.84 -3.46
N TYR A 208 1.71 17.25 -2.40
CA TYR A 208 1.60 18.59 -1.84
C TYR A 208 2.06 19.68 -2.84
N LEU A 209 3.19 19.46 -3.52
CA LEU A 209 3.70 20.40 -4.52
C LEU A 209 2.75 20.56 -5.71
N THR A 210 2.22 19.46 -6.22
CA THR A 210 1.32 19.46 -7.38
C THR A 210 -0.04 20.05 -7.07
N ALA A 211 -0.54 19.84 -5.85
CA ALA A 211 -1.72 20.53 -5.37
C ALA A 211 -1.47 22.04 -5.26
N SER A 212 -0.46 22.46 -4.51
CA SER A 212 -0.22 23.88 -4.20
C SER A 212 0.30 24.72 -5.37
N SER A 213 1.20 24.16 -6.19
CA SER A 213 2.07 24.92 -7.10
C SER A 213 2.12 24.29 -8.51
N TRP A 214 0.94 23.98 -9.06
CA TRP A 214 0.80 23.23 -10.32
C TRP A 214 1.59 23.82 -11.50
N THR A 215 1.53 25.15 -11.69
CA THR A 215 2.18 25.82 -12.84
C THR A 215 3.68 25.55 -12.87
N SER A 216 4.35 25.67 -11.73
CA SER A 216 5.79 25.51 -11.59
C SER A 216 6.21 24.04 -11.76
N VAL A 217 5.42 23.11 -11.24
CA VAL A 217 5.64 21.67 -11.42
C VAL A 217 5.43 21.25 -12.88
N PHE A 218 4.36 21.73 -13.51
CA PHE A 218 4.07 21.43 -14.91
C PHE A 218 5.14 22.03 -15.84
N ASP A 219 5.63 23.24 -15.57
CA ASP A 219 6.75 23.84 -16.31
C ASP A 219 8.04 23.04 -16.17
N HIS A 220 8.28 22.45 -14.99
CA HIS A 220 9.39 21.52 -14.80
C HIS A 220 9.22 20.26 -15.64
N LEU A 221 8.02 19.65 -15.67
CA LEU A 221 7.71 18.51 -16.52
C LEU A 221 7.95 18.83 -18.00
N ARG A 222 7.47 19.97 -18.50
CA ARG A 222 7.68 20.41 -19.89
C ARG A 222 9.17 20.53 -20.23
N LYS A 223 9.97 21.09 -19.32
CA LYS A 223 11.44 21.17 -19.48
C LYS A 223 12.07 19.78 -19.56
N VAL A 224 11.68 18.86 -18.68
CA VAL A 224 12.17 17.46 -18.69
C VAL A 224 11.82 16.79 -20.02
N VAL A 225 10.55 16.84 -20.45
CA VAL A 225 10.07 16.25 -21.71
C VAL A 225 10.81 16.84 -22.92
N TYR A 226 11.02 18.14 -22.95
CA TYR A 226 11.79 18.82 -23.98
C TYR A 226 13.26 18.34 -24.03
N THR A 227 13.92 18.21 -22.87
CA THR A 227 15.31 17.74 -22.77
C THR A 227 15.46 16.29 -23.24
N ILE A 228 14.58 15.38 -22.81
CA ILE A 228 14.66 13.97 -23.23
C ILE A 228 14.33 13.78 -24.72
N ARG A 229 13.50 14.66 -25.29
CA ARG A 229 13.19 14.66 -26.73
C ARG A 229 14.38 15.11 -27.57
N THR A 230 15.04 16.20 -27.18
CA THR A 230 16.15 16.78 -27.94
C THR A 230 17.43 15.93 -27.89
N THR A 231 17.71 15.32 -26.73
CA THR A 231 18.86 14.40 -26.57
C THR A 231 18.74 13.14 -27.43
N GLY A 232 17.52 12.67 -27.73
CA GLY A 232 17.29 11.52 -28.62
C GLY A 232 17.66 11.76 -30.09
N VAL A 233 17.66 13.01 -30.56
CA VAL A 233 17.98 13.35 -31.96
C VAL A 233 19.50 13.33 -32.21
N ALA A 234 20.32 13.62 -31.20
CA ALA A 234 21.77 13.68 -31.33
C ALA A 234 22.48 12.31 -31.39
N GLN A 235 21.80 11.22 -30.99
CA GLN A 235 22.39 9.89 -30.83
C GLN A 235 21.98 8.86 -31.90
N GLN A 236 21.43 9.27 -33.05
CA GLN A 236 21.09 8.38 -34.18
C GLN A 236 22.33 7.87 -34.96
N GLN A 237 23.41 7.47 -34.29
CA GLN A 237 24.47 6.66 -34.90
C GLN A 237 24.31 5.19 -34.49
N PRO A 238 24.27 4.24 -35.45
CA PRO A 238 23.96 2.85 -35.18
C PRO A 238 25.25 2.11 -34.77
N SER A 239 25.61 2.15 -33.50
CA SER A 239 26.34 1.06 -32.83
C SER A 239 26.55 1.39 -31.37
N GLN A 240 26.13 0.47 -30.50
CA GLN A 240 26.25 0.48 -29.03
C GLN A 240 25.18 1.30 -28.30
N THR A 241 24.41 0.63 -27.43
CA THR A 241 23.68 1.27 -26.32
C THR A 241 24.71 1.95 -25.43
N PRO A 242 24.77 3.30 -25.39
CA PRO A 242 25.68 3.97 -24.50
C PRO A 242 25.26 3.68 -23.05
N PRO A 243 26.21 3.66 -22.08
CA PRO A 243 25.86 3.62 -20.67
C PRO A 243 24.91 4.78 -20.33
N MET A 244 23.90 4.50 -19.52
CA MET A 244 22.91 5.49 -19.10
C MET A 244 23.63 6.65 -18.40
N GLY A 245 23.62 7.83 -19.01
CA GLY A 245 24.22 9.02 -18.42
C GLY A 245 23.52 9.42 -17.12
N GLU A 246 24.23 10.13 -16.26
CA GLU A 246 23.67 10.62 -14.98
C GLU A 246 22.43 11.51 -15.20
N ASP A 247 22.45 12.32 -16.25
CA ASP A 247 21.31 13.13 -16.69
C ASP A 247 20.11 12.27 -17.15
N ASP A 248 20.35 11.15 -17.81
CA ASP A 248 19.28 10.22 -18.21
C ASP A 248 18.64 9.58 -16.99
N ARG A 249 19.45 9.17 -16.00
CA ARG A 249 18.95 8.65 -14.72
C ARG A 249 18.07 9.69 -14.03
N ALA A 250 18.55 10.92 -13.91
CA ALA A 250 17.82 12.02 -13.30
C ALA A 250 16.49 12.30 -14.02
N ASN A 251 16.48 12.30 -15.35
CA ASN A 251 15.25 12.50 -16.13
C ASN A 251 14.26 11.33 -15.99
N LEU A 252 14.75 10.08 -15.87
CA LEU A 252 13.88 8.93 -15.61
C LEU A 252 13.23 9.00 -14.23
N VAL A 253 13.95 9.48 -13.21
CA VAL A 253 13.38 9.74 -11.88
C VAL A 253 12.33 10.85 -11.96
N ALA A 254 12.61 11.93 -12.71
CA ALA A 254 11.63 13.01 -12.90
C ALA A 254 10.33 12.50 -13.57
N LEU A 255 10.43 11.59 -14.54
CA LEU A 255 9.25 10.90 -15.09
C LEU A 255 8.56 10.00 -14.06
N ARG A 256 9.31 9.31 -13.19
CA ARG A 256 8.76 8.50 -12.10
C ARG A 256 7.87 9.33 -11.18
N LEU A 257 8.26 10.57 -10.87
CA LEU A 257 7.47 11.46 -10.00
C LEU A 257 6.05 11.75 -10.54
N ILE A 258 5.80 11.59 -11.85
CA ILE A 258 4.48 11.78 -12.46
C ILE A 258 3.43 10.87 -11.80
N SER A 259 3.79 9.65 -11.38
CA SER A 259 2.85 8.74 -10.71
C SER A 259 2.37 9.25 -9.35
N PHE A 260 3.05 10.25 -8.77
CA PHE A 260 2.71 10.87 -7.49
C PHE A 260 1.94 12.18 -7.64
N TYR A 261 1.62 12.62 -8.86
CA TYR A 261 0.94 13.90 -9.03
C TYR A 261 -0.48 13.86 -8.46
N TRP A 262 -0.85 14.97 -7.81
CA TRP A 262 -2.22 15.29 -7.41
C TRP A 262 -2.87 16.10 -8.54
N VAL A 263 -3.71 15.45 -9.34
CA VAL A 263 -4.32 16.04 -10.55
C VAL A 263 -5.84 15.91 -10.52
N ASP A 264 -6.51 16.90 -11.12
CA ASP A 264 -7.90 16.84 -11.58
C ASP A 264 -7.93 16.46 -13.08
N SER A 265 -9.12 16.34 -13.67
CA SER A 265 -9.31 15.98 -15.08
C SER A 265 -8.59 16.93 -16.04
N GLN A 266 -8.57 18.24 -15.76
CA GLN A 266 -7.90 19.23 -16.58
C GLN A 266 -6.37 19.05 -16.53
N LYS A 267 -5.80 18.94 -15.34
CA LYS A 267 -4.37 18.71 -15.13
C LYS A 267 -3.92 17.37 -15.70
N LEU A 268 -4.72 16.31 -15.55
CA LEU A 268 -4.48 15.01 -16.16
C LEU A 268 -4.41 15.14 -17.69
N GLY A 269 -5.36 15.87 -18.29
CA GLY A 269 -5.37 16.15 -19.72
C GLY A 269 -4.11 16.89 -20.19
N GLN A 270 -3.63 17.88 -19.42
CA GLN A 270 -2.38 18.59 -19.72
C GLN A 270 -1.15 17.67 -19.72
N VAL A 271 -1.03 16.77 -18.73
CA VAL A 271 0.08 15.80 -18.66
C VAL A 271 0.04 14.83 -19.85
N ILE A 272 -1.14 14.27 -20.16
CA ILE A 272 -1.31 13.35 -21.29
C ILE A 272 -0.97 14.07 -22.60
N GLN A 273 -1.40 15.32 -22.77
CA GLN A 273 -1.11 16.11 -23.97
C GLN A 273 0.39 16.35 -24.15
N GLU A 274 1.09 16.75 -23.09
CA GLU A 274 2.54 16.99 -23.13
C GLU A 274 3.29 15.70 -23.52
N ILE A 275 2.94 14.57 -22.89
CA ILE A 275 3.50 13.26 -23.22
C ILE A 275 3.18 12.87 -24.66
N CYS A 276 1.91 12.97 -25.07
CA CYS A 276 1.43 12.59 -26.40
C CYS A 276 2.17 13.35 -27.51
N SER A 277 2.47 14.63 -27.30
CA SER A 277 3.18 15.46 -28.27
C SER A 277 4.61 14.99 -28.56
N SER A 278 5.23 14.29 -27.62
CA SER A 278 6.65 13.92 -27.67
C SER A 278 6.90 12.42 -27.75
N TYR A 279 5.92 11.57 -27.44
CA TYR A 279 6.07 10.13 -27.19
C TYR A 279 6.84 9.34 -28.27
N LEU A 280 6.53 9.55 -29.56
CA LEU A 280 7.20 8.86 -30.67
C LEU A 280 8.67 9.30 -30.86
N HIS A 281 9.05 10.46 -30.35
CA HIS A 281 10.41 10.98 -30.43
C HIS A 281 11.28 10.57 -29.24
N LEU A 282 10.69 9.96 -28.21
CA LEU A 282 11.40 9.54 -27.02
C LEU A 282 12.18 8.24 -27.25
N ARG A 283 13.35 8.13 -26.62
CA ARG A 283 14.08 6.85 -26.55
C ARG A 283 13.30 5.82 -25.75
N ARG A 284 13.56 4.54 -26.03
CA ARG A 284 12.84 3.39 -25.45
C ARG A 284 12.77 3.37 -23.92
N PRO A 285 13.83 3.72 -23.15
CA PRO A 285 13.75 3.76 -21.68
C PRO A 285 12.69 4.74 -21.16
N PHE A 286 12.59 5.93 -21.76
CA PHE A 286 11.59 6.93 -21.36
C PHE A 286 10.17 6.52 -21.78
N GLN A 287 9.99 5.90 -22.95
CA GLN A 287 8.70 5.34 -23.34
C GLN A 287 8.23 4.26 -22.36
N THR A 288 9.16 3.42 -21.89
CA THR A 288 8.88 2.36 -20.90
C THR A 288 8.57 2.96 -19.53
N ALA A 289 9.31 4.00 -19.11
CA ALA A 289 9.01 4.73 -17.87
C ALA A 289 7.62 5.36 -17.92
N ILE A 290 7.23 5.98 -19.05
CA ILE A 290 5.88 6.52 -19.26
C ILE A 290 4.81 5.43 -19.15
N ALA A 291 5.05 4.27 -19.75
CA ALA A 291 4.13 3.12 -19.66
C ALA A 291 3.97 2.59 -18.22
N ALA A 292 4.96 2.78 -17.35
CA ALA A 292 4.87 2.42 -15.94
C ALA A 292 4.10 3.46 -15.10
N VAL A 293 4.31 4.76 -15.36
CA VAL A 293 3.82 5.84 -14.49
C VAL A 293 2.43 6.32 -14.86
N LEU A 294 2.08 6.31 -16.14
CA LEU A 294 0.78 6.83 -16.60
C LEU A 294 -0.41 6.03 -16.06
N PRO A 295 -0.38 4.68 -16.00
CA PRO A 295 -1.45 3.92 -15.35
C PRO A 295 -1.66 4.33 -13.90
N LEU A 296 -0.56 4.48 -13.14
CA LEU A 296 -0.62 4.87 -11.73
C LEU A 296 -1.21 6.27 -11.55
N LEU A 297 -0.86 7.22 -12.43
CA LEU A 297 -1.44 8.56 -12.40
C LEU A 297 -2.95 8.53 -12.67
N VAL A 298 -3.40 7.83 -13.72
CA VAL A 298 -4.82 7.74 -14.09
C VAL A 298 -5.63 7.07 -12.99
N VAL A 299 -5.14 5.96 -12.43
CA VAL A 299 -5.79 5.28 -11.29
C VAL A 299 -5.85 6.18 -10.07
N SER A 300 -4.76 6.90 -9.76
CA SER A 300 -4.75 7.82 -8.63
C SER A 300 -5.70 9.01 -8.81
N TRP A 301 -5.91 9.50 -10.03
CA TRP A 301 -6.96 10.49 -10.33
C TRP A 301 -8.36 9.90 -10.13
N LEU A 302 -8.62 8.72 -10.70
CA LEU A 302 -9.91 8.03 -10.60
C LEU A 302 -10.30 7.77 -9.14
N GLU A 303 -9.36 7.32 -8.30
CA GLU A 303 -9.61 7.03 -6.88
C GLU A 303 -9.86 8.31 -6.05
N ARG A 304 -9.24 9.44 -6.41
CA ARG A 304 -9.38 10.72 -5.67
C ARG A 304 -10.57 11.56 -6.14
N HIS A 305 -10.89 11.48 -7.43
CA HIS A 305 -11.96 12.26 -8.07
C HIS A 305 -12.92 11.35 -8.87
N PRO A 306 -13.54 10.34 -8.22
CA PRO A 306 -14.39 9.38 -8.93
C PRO A 306 -15.59 10.04 -9.61
N HIS A 307 -16.10 11.15 -9.07
CA HIS A 307 -17.19 11.93 -9.67
C HIS A 307 -16.84 12.52 -11.04
N GLU A 308 -15.60 12.96 -11.28
CA GLU A 308 -15.17 13.45 -12.58
C GLU A 308 -15.14 12.30 -13.60
N PHE A 309 -14.71 11.12 -13.18
CA PHE A 309 -14.70 9.92 -14.00
C PHE A 309 -16.11 9.43 -14.36
N VAL A 310 -17.02 9.39 -13.39
CA VAL A 310 -18.43 9.05 -13.62
C VAL A 310 -19.04 10.06 -14.59
N GLN A 311 -18.89 11.37 -14.31
CA GLN A 311 -19.39 12.43 -15.19
C GLN A 311 -18.85 12.30 -16.63
N LEU A 312 -17.58 11.95 -16.79
CA LEU A 312 -16.94 11.75 -18.09
C LEU A 312 -17.67 10.67 -18.92
N HIS A 313 -18.02 9.55 -18.30
CA HIS A 313 -18.78 8.46 -18.95
C HIS A 313 -20.26 8.78 -19.12
N THR A 314 -20.92 9.36 -18.12
CA THR A 314 -22.34 9.75 -18.21
C THR A 314 -22.58 10.83 -19.28
N LEU A 315 -21.63 11.74 -19.48
CA LEU A 315 -21.71 12.77 -20.53
C LEU A 315 -21.19 12.30 -21.88
N HIS A 316 -20.69 11.07 -22.00
CA HIS A 316 -20.08 10.53 -23.22
C HIS A 316 -18.97 11.43 -23.80
N LYS A 317 -18.24 12.15 -22.94
CA LYS A 317 -17.18 13.09 -23.34
C LYS A 317 -15.83 12.43 -23.16
N ARG A 318 -14.94 12.52 -24.16
CA ARG A 318 -13.54 12.09 -24.00
C ARG A 318 -12.78 13.06 -23.10
N LEU A 319 -11.79 12.56 -22.37
CA LEU A 319 -10.83 13.44 -21.69
C LEU A 319 -10.05 14.24 -22.74
N ASP A 320 -9.94 15.55 -22.51
CA ASP A 320 -9.10 16.43 -23.32
C ASP A 320 -7.62 16.06 -23.12
N GLY A 321 -6.80 16.05 -24.17
CA GLY A 321 -5.36 15.78 -24.08
C GLY A 321 -4.79 14.69 -24.99
N GLY A 322 -5.60 14.11 -25.89
CA GLY A 322 -5.09 13.22 -26.95
C GLY A 322 -4.83 11.76 -26.52
N ALA A 323 -5.55 11.27 -25.50
CA ALA A 323 -5.47 9.87 -25.06
C ALA A 323 -5.71 8.86 -26.20
N ASP A 324 -6.64 9.18 -27.12
CA ASP A 324 -6.94 8.40 -28.33
C ASP A 324 -5.71 8.24 -29.24
N THR A 325 -5.01 9.35 -29.49
CA THR A 325 -3.79 9.39 -30.31
C THR A 325 -2.64 8.65 -29.62
N LEU A 326 -2.47 8.86 -28.30
CA LEU A 326 -1.43 8.19 -27.53
C LEU A 326 -1.65 6.66 -27.54
N PHE A 327 -2.89 6.19 -27.43
CA PHE A 327 -3.22 4.76 -27.58
C PHE A 327 -2.76 4.23 -28.94
N ASP A 328 -3.10 4.91 -30.04
CA ASP A 328 -2.72 4.49 -31.39
C ASP A 328 -1.19 4.46 -31.57
N MET A 329 -0.47 5.41 -30.96
CA MET A 329 1.00 5.41 -30.93
C MET A 329 1.56 4.19 -30.18
N THR A 330 0.96 3.80 -29.07
CA THR A 330 1.41 2.60 -28.32
C THR A 330 1.25 1.30 -29.12
N GLN A 331 0.23 1.22 -29.98
CA GLN A 331 -0.01 0.05 -30.86
C GLN A 331 0.99 -0.04 -32.00
N ALA A 332 1.54 1.09 -32.46
CA ALA A 332 2.54 1.13 -33.52
C ALA A 332 3.92 0.63 -33.06
N ILE A 333 4.18 0.63 -31.75
CA ILE A 333 5.44 0.17 -31.18
C ILE A 333 5.42 -1.36 -31.04
N VAL A 334 6.31 -2.03 -31.76
CA VAL A 334 6.43 -3.50 -31.75
C VAL A 334 7.19 -3.95 -30.49
N ASP A 335 6.51 -4.66 -29.60
CA ASP A 335 7.05 -5.09 -28.31
C ASP A 335 7.25 -6.60 -28.16
N ASN A 336 8.39 -6.98 -27.59
CA ASN A 336 8.70 -8.35 -27.18
C ASN A 336 7.92 -8.74 -25.91
N GLY A 337 7.52 -10.02 -25.80
CA GLY A 337 6.47 -10.53 -24.89
C GLY A 337 6.40 -9.99 -23.45
N ARG A 338 7.52 -9.83 -22.72
CA ARG A 338 7.51 -9.32 -21.33
C ARG A 338 7.16 -7.83 -21.22
N LYS A 339 7.56 -7.00 -22.19
CA LYS A 339 7.26 -5.55 -22.21
C LYS A 339 5.80 -5.26 -22.61
N LYS A 340 5.15 -6.24 -23.24
CA LYS A 340 3.76 -6.17 -23.65
C LYS A 340 2.78 -5.97 -22.49
N GLY A 341 3.09 -6.51 -21.30
CA GLY A 341 2.21 -6.40 -20.13
C GLY A 341 2.08 -4.97 -19.58
N MET A 342 3.18 -4.21 -19.50
CA MET A 342 3.14 -2.80 -19.08
C MET A 342 2.34 -1.95 -20.07
N MET A 343 2.50 -2.23 -21.36
CA MET A 343 1.75 -1.55 -22.41
C MET A 343 0.26 -1.82 -22.29
N PHE A 344 -0.15 -3.02 -21.85
CA PHE A 344 -1.57 -3.31 -21.59
C PHE A 344 -2.14 -2.41 -20.49
N ALA A 345 -1.40 -2.20 -19.39
CA ALA A 345 -1.83 -1.33 -18.30
C ALA A 345 -1.98 0.13 -18.76
N MET A 346 -1.05 0.64 -19.57
CA MET A 346 -1.14 1.96 -20.19
C MET A 346 -2.32 2.04 -21.16
N GLN A 347 -2.51 1.01 -21.99
CA GLN A 347 -3.57 0.95 -22.98
C GLN A 347 -4.96 0.93 -22.33
N ILE A 348 -5.19 0.06 -21.34
CA ILE A 348 -6.49 0.00 -20.65
C ILE A 348 -6.80 1.30 -19.93
N THR A 349 -5.83 1.92 -19.26
CA THR A 349 -6.04 3.20 -18.56
C THR A 349 -6.31 4.36 -19.51
N LEU A 350 -5.71 4.37 -20.71
CA LEU A 350 -6.09 5.31 -21.77
C LEU A 350 -7.52 5.06 -22.29
N LEU A 351 -7.93 3.79 -22.45
CA LEU A 351 -9.30 3.47 -22.88
C LEU A 351 -10.35 3.87 -21.84
N LEU A 352 -10.04 3.78 -20.54
CA LEU A 352 -10.95 4.27 -19.49
C LEU A 352 -11.30 5.76 -19.66
N LEU A 353 -10.44 6.56 -20.31
CA LEU A 353 -10.66 7.98 -20.60
C LEU A 353 -11.49 8.23 -21.88
N LEU A 354 -11.93 7.17 -22.57
CA LEU A 354 -12.63 7.19 -23.86
C LEU A 354 -13.97 6.43 -23.76
N PRO A 355 -15.06 7.07 -23.32
CA PRO A 355 -16.37 6.41 -23.12
C PRO A 355 -16.92 5.70 -24.36
N ASP A 356 -16.70 6.30 -25.53
CA ASP A 356 -17.21 5.80 -26.80
C ASP A 356 -16.61 4.45 -27.22
N VAL A 357 -15.46 4.05 -26.65
CA VAL A 357 -14.89 2.72 -26.86
C VAL A 357 -15.76 1.65 -26.20
N PHE A 358 -16.27 1.92 -24.99
CA PHE A 358 -17.13 0.98 -24.26
C PHE A 358 -18.54 0.94 -24.86
N GLU A 359 -19.06 2.04 -25.38
CA GLU A 359 -20.32 2.03 -26.15
C GLU A 359 -20.26 1.05 -27.33
N VAL A 360 -19.13 1.04 -28.05
CA VAL A 360 -18.94 0.13 -29.18
C VAL A 360 -18.69 -1.30 -28.69
N ALA A 361 -17.90 -1.48 -27.63
CA ALA A 361 -17.61 -2.80 -27.06
C ALA A 361 -18.85 -3.50 -26.50
N SER A 362 -19.81 -2.74 -25.96
CA SER A 362 -21.10 -3.24 -25.45
C SER A 362 -22.20 -3.30 -26.52
N ASN A 363 -21.86 -3.13 -27.81
CA ASN A 363 -22.80 -3.11 -28.93
C ASN A 363 -23.91 -2.05 -28.85
N LEU A 364 -23.72 -0.99 -28.06
CA LEU A 364 -24.64 0.15 -27.99
C LEU A 364 -24.41 1.11 -29.17
N ARG A 365 -23.28 0.98 -29.86
CA ARG A 365 -22.86 1.81 -30.98
C ARG A 365 -21.99 1.04 -31.98
N GLU A 366 -22.04 1.41 -33.25
CA GLU A 366 -21.16 0.84 -34.27
C GLU A 366 -19.79 1.53 -34.36
N ALA A 367 -18.76 0.74 -34.68
CA ALA A 367 -17.41 1.25 -34.90
C ALA A 367 -17.33 2.08 -36.17
N LYS A 368 -17.23 3.41 -36.03
CA LYS A 368 -17.17 4.34 -37.17
C LYS A 368 -15.78 4.47 -37.82
N SER A 369 -14.73 3.91 -37.22
CA SER A 369 -13.35 4.05 -37.72
C SER A 369 -12.50 2.80 -37.49
N SER A 370 -11.46 2.60 -38.31
CA SER A 370 -10.48 1.52 -38.12
C SER A 370 -9.70 1.65 -36.80
N SER A 371 -9.43 2.88 -36.36
CA SER A 371 -8.81 3.14 -35.05
C SER A 371 -9.72 2.67 -33.90
N MET A 372 -11.03 2.94 -33.98
CA MET A 372 -12.00 2.44 -33.00
C MET A 372 -12.06 0.91 -32.98
N ALA A 373 -12.07 0.26 -34.15
CA ALA A 373 -12.06 -1.20 -34.25
C ALA A 373 -10.81 -1.83 -33.62
N LYS A 374 -9.65 -1.17 -33.66
CA LYS A 374 -8.43 -1.64 -32.97
C LYS A 374 -8.56 -1.56 -31.45
N LYS A 375 -9.23 -0.52 -30.93
CA LYS A 375 -9.47 -0.32 -29.48
C LYS A 375 -10.40 -1.39 -28.92
N THR A 376 -11.50 -1.68 -29.61
CA THR A 376 -12.42 -2.74 -29.21
C THR A 376 -11.77 -4.13 -29.37
N ALA A 377 -11.03 -4.36 -30.44
CA ALA A 377 -10.27 -5.60 -30.62
C ALA A 377 -9.20 -5.82 -29.53
N PHE A 378 -8.63 -4.74 -28.97
CA PHE A 378 -7.74 -4.83 -27.82
C PHE A 378 -8.49 -5.31 -26.56
N LEU A 379 -9.67 -4.77 -26.27
CA LEU A 379 -10.51 -5.24 -25.15
C LEU A 379 -10.88 -6.72 -25.29
N ASP A 380 -11.29 -7.16 -26.48
CA ASP A 380 -11.54 -8.57 -26.77
C ASP A 380 -10.26 -9.44 -26.65
N GLY A 381 -9.13 -8.89 -27.07
CA GLY A 381 -7.81 -9.50 -26.92
C GLY A 381 -7.43 -9.75 -25.47
N LEU A 382 -7.77 -8.82 -24.56
CA LEU A 382 -7.58 -8.99 -23.12
C LEU A 382 -8.46 -10.13 -22.57
N ARG A 383 -9.76 -10.18 -22.92
CA ARG A 383 -10.67 -11.27 -22.52
C ARG A 383 -10.14 -12.64 -22.97
N LYS A 384 -9.71 -12.75 -24.23
CA LYS A 384 -9.09 -13.99 -24.76
C LYS A 384 -7.79 -14.35 -24.04
N SER A 385 -6.95 -13.36 -23.72
CA SER A 385 -5.68 -13.58 -23.03
C SER A 385 -5.88 -14.00 -21.56
N LEU A 386 -6.90 -13.47 -20.89
CA LEU A 386 -7.29 -13.88 -19.53
C LEU A 386 -7.68 -15.37 -19.49
N ARG A 387 -8.45 -15.85 -20.48
CA ARG A 387 -8.81 -17.28 -20.59
C ARG A 387 -7.58 -18.17 -20.75
N ASN A 388 -6.50 -17.63 -21.33
CA ASN A 388 -5.18 -18.27 -21.43
C ASN A 388 -4.28 -18.03 -20.19
N LYS A 389 -4.86 -17.57 -19.08
CA LYS A 389 -4.19 -17.31 -17.79
C LYS A 389 -3.05 -16.28 -17.88
N ASN A 390 -3.18 -15.27 -18.75
CA ASN A 390 -2.20 -14.19 -18.84
C ASN A 390 -2.40 -13.18 -17.68
N GLU A 391 -1.42 -13.08 -16.78
CA GLU A 391 -1.48 -12.19 -15.61
C GLU A 391 -1.63 -10.71 -15.97
N ALA A 392 -0.97 -10.23 -17.03
CA ALA A 392 -1.08 -8.83 -17.45
C ALA A 392 -2.48 -8.50 -17.99
N ALA A 393 -3.12 -9.45 -18.67
CA ALA A 393 -4.51 -9.29 -19.10
C ALA A 393 -5.48 -9.32 -17.91
N ALA A 394 -5.24 -10.22 -16.96
CA ALA A 394 -6.01 -10.28 -15.72
C ALA A 394 -5.88 -8.98 -14.90
N TYR A 395 -4.68 -8.42 -14.76
CA TYR A 395 -4.45 -7.11 -14.14
C TYR A 395 -5.34 -6.03 -14.76
N CYS A 396 -5.37 -5.95 -16.10
CA CYS A 396 -6.13 -4.92 -16.81
C CYS A 396 -7.65 -5.08 -16.63
N LEU A 397 -8.16 -6.31 -16.67
CA LEU A 397 -9.59 -6.57 -16.51
C LEU A 397 -10.04 -6.37 -15.06
N VAL A 398 -9.24 -6.78 -14.07
CA VAL A 398 -9.52 -6.49 -12.66
C VAL A 398 -9.48 -4.98 -12.38
N LEU A 399 -8.53 -4.25 -13.00
CA LEU A 399 -8.51 -2.80 -12.92
C LEU A 399 -9.77 -2.16 -13.53
N LEU A 400 -10.28 -2.71 -14.63
CA LEU A 400 -11.54 -2.28 -15.24
C LEU A 400 -12.74 -2.52 -14.31
N LEU A 401 -12.85 -3.70 -13.67
CA LEU A 401 -13.90 -3.96 -12.68
C LEU A 401 -13.82 -2.95 -11.52
N ARG A 402 -12.60 -2.65 -11.06
CA ARG A 402 -12.38 -1.64 -10.02
C ARG A 402 -12.78 -0.24 -10.47
N ALA A 403 -12.51 0.14 -11.72
CA ALA A 403 -12.95 1.44 -12.24
C ALA A 403 -14.49 1.53 -12.31
N ALA A 404 -15.15 0.44 -12.71
CA ALA A 404 -16.60 0.37 -12.84
C ALA A 404 -17.36 0.43 -11.49
N ARG A 405 -16.70 0.13 -10.36
CA ARG A 405 -17.32 0.20 -9.02
C ARG A 405 -17.81 1.59 -8.59
N HIS A 406 -17.36 2.64 -9.28
CA HIS A 406 -17.73 4.02 -8.96
C HIS A 406 -19.10 4.43 -9.51
N PHE A 407 -19.67 3.61 -10.39
CA PHE A 407 -21.01 3.78 -10.91
C PHE A 407 -22.01 3.03 -10.03
N ASP A 408 -23.24 3.52 -9.99
CA ASP A 408 -24.32 2.77 -9.35
C ASP A 408 -24.69 1.58 -10.25
N ALA A 409 -25.11 0.46 -9.64
CA ALA A 409 -25.48 -0.74 -10.41
C ALA A 409 -26.70 -0.52 -11.32
N GLU A 410 -27.47 0.55 -11.06
CA GLU A 410 -28.61 0.99 -11.87
C GLU A 410 -28.22 1.95 -13.02
N ASP A 411 -26.94 2.37 -13.08
CA ASP A 411 -26.48 3.26 -14.14
C ASP A 411 -26.38 2.50 -15.48
N ASP A 412 -27.17 2.91 -16.47
CA ASP A 412 -27.15 2.40 -17.86
C ASP A 412 -25.89 2.81 -18.65
N THR A 413 -24.74 2.95 -17.99
CA THR A 413 -23.49 3.33 -18.65
C THR A 413 -22.85 2.13 -19.35
N ALA A 414 -22.30 2.39 -20.54
CA ALA A 414 -21.69 1.34 -21.37
C ALA A 414 -20.55 0.59 -20.65
N ILE A 415 -19.77 1.30 -19.82
CA ILE A 415 -18.67 0.72 -19.04
C ILE A 415 -19.15 -0.27 -17.98
N VAL A 416 -20.29 -0.02 -17.32
CA VAL A 416 -20.89 -0.95 -16.35
C VAL A 416 -21.38 -2.20 -17.07
N SER A 417 -22.11 -2.04 -18.19
CA SER A 417 -22.54 -3.18 -19.02
C SER A 417 -21.34 -4.04 -19.46
N PHE A 418 -20.25 -3.41 -19.93
CA PHE A 418 -19.05 -4.15 -20.31
C PHE A 418 -18.38 -4.84 -19.12
N ALA A 419 -18.34 -4.19 -17.95
CA ALA A 419 -17.76 -4.75 -16.74
C ALA A 419 -18.54 -5.98 -16.24
N LEU A 420 -19.87 -5.94 -16.30
CA LEU A 420 -20.73 -7.07 -15.95
C LEU A 420 -20.53 -8.27 -16.88
N ASP A 421 -20.32 -8.05 -18.19
CA ASP A 421 -19.97 -9.14 -19.13
C ASP A 421 -18.60 -9.76 -18.82
N VAL A 422 -17.66 -8.95 -18.33
CA VAL A 422 -16.29 -9.37 -18.01
C VAL A 422 -16.19 -10.05 -16.63
N GLN A 423 -17.06 -9.70 -15.68
CA GLN A 423 -16.97 -10.18 -14.30
C GLN A 423 -17.01 -11.71 -14.21
N ASP A 424 -17.88 -12.36 -14.98
CA ASP A 424 -18.02 -13.81 -14.96
C ASP A 424 -16.80 -14.48 -15.58
N GLU A 425 -16.21 -13.88 -16.62
CA GLU A 425 -14.95 -14.37 -17.19
C GLU A 425 -13.78 -14.25 -16.20
N VAL A 426 -13.71 -13.15 -15.44
CA VAL A 426 -12.69 -12.96 -14.39
C VAL A 426 -12.90 -13.98 -13.29
N LYS A 427 -14.12 -14.11 -12.78
CA LYS A 427 -14.47 -15.10 -11.75
C LYS A 427 -14.08 -16.52 -12.19
N ASP A 428 -14.47 -16.91 -13.40
CA ASP A 428 -14.18 -18.24 -13.94
C ASP A 428 -12.70 -18.47 -14.23
N ALA A 429 -11.98 -17.48 -14.76
CA ALA A 429 -10.57 -17.64 -15.09
C ALA A 429 -9.68 -17.67 -13.83
N VAL A 430 -9.99 -16.83 -12.84
CA VAL A 430 -9.17 -16.60 -11.65
C VAL A 430 -9.46 -17.64 -10.56
N PHE A 431 -10.74 -17.98 -10.34
CA PHE A 431 -11.17 -18.87 -9.25
C PHE A 431 -11.62 -20.26 -9.70
N ARG A 432 -11.36 -20.66 -10.96
CA ARG A 432 -11.61 -22.06 -11.38
C ARG A 432 -10.78 -23.04 -10.59
N ARG A 433 -11.42 -24.13 -10.16
CA ARG A 433 -10.71 -25.33 -9.73
C ARG A 433 -10.00 -25.93 -10.95
N SER A 434 -8.67 -25.88 -10.94
CA SER A 434 -7.88 -26.64 -11.90
C SER A 434 -8.05 -28.14 -11.62
N ALA A 435 -7.78 -29.00 -12.61
CA ALA A 435 -7.83 -30.45 -12.44
C ALA A 435 -7.00 -30.89 -11.21
N PRO A 436 -7.34 -32.01 -10.54
CA PRO A 436 -6.77 -32.40 -9.24
C PRO A 436 -5.24 -32.59 -9.20
N ASN A 437 -4.56 -32.56 -10.35
CA ASN A 437 -3.10 -32.75 -10.47
C ASN A 437 -2.36 -31.51 -11.02
N ALA A 438 -3.03 -30.35 -11.16
CA ALA A 438 -2.37 -29.12 -11.58
C ALA A 438 -1.95 -28.33 -10.32
N ASP A 439 -0.67 -28.41 -9.99
CA ASP A 439 -0.08 -27.69 -8.86
C ASP A 439 -0.24 -26.17 -9.01
N GLY A 440 -0.90 -25.55 -8.03
CA GLY A 440 -0.87 -24.11 -7.78
C GLY A 440 -1.89 -23.23 -8.53
N SER A 441 -2.16 -22.06 -7.95
CA SER A 441 -2.77 -20.94 -8.67
C SER A 441 -1.78 -20.41 -9.69
N HIS A 442 -2.24 -20.15 -10.92
CA HIS A 442 -1.42 -19.54 -11.98
C HIS A 442 -1.28 -18.01 -11.83
N PHE A 443 -1.99 -17.42 -10.88
CA PHE A 443 -1.99 -15.99 -10.61
C PHE A 443 -1.34 -15.69 -9.25
N GLU A 444 -0.58 -14.61 -9.20
CA GLU A 444 -0.06 -14.00 -7.98
C GLU A 444 -1.15 -13.74 -6.93
N GLN A 445 -0.79 -13.88 -5.64
CA GLN A 445 -1.73 -13.72 -4.51
C GLN A 445 -2.39 -12.33 -4.47
N ASP A 446 -1.65 -11.28 -4.80
CA ASP A 446 -2.18 -9.90 -4.81
C ASP A 446 -3.24 -9.73 -5.90
N LEU A 447 -3.06 -10.36 -7.05
CA LEU A 447 -4.02 -10.33 -8.15
C LEU A 447 -5.29 -11.11 -7.81
N LEU A 448 -5.17 -12.27 -7.16
CA LEU A 448 -6.33 -13.02 -6.66
C LEU A 448 -7.15 -12.17 -5.67
N SER A 449 -6.46 -11.50 -4.75
CA SER A 449 -7.11 -10.65 -3.74
C SER A 449 -7.77 -9.44 -4.38
N ALA A 450 -7.10 -8.79 -5.34
CA ALA A 450 -7.65 -7.68 -6.11
C ALA A 450 -8.86 -8.11 -6.95
N ALA A 451 -8.83 -9.30 -7.56
CA ALA A 451 -9.95 -9.85 -8.31
C ALA A 451 -11.16 -10.12 -7.40
N PHE A 452 -10.94 -10.74 -6.24
CA PHE A 452 -12.00 -10.98 -5.26
C PHE A 452 -12.66 -9.67 -4.80
N VAL A 453 -11.86 -8.66 -4.45
CA VAL A 453 -12.35 -7.34 -4.06
C VAL A 453 -13.08 -6.64 -5.21
N GLY A 454 -12.54 -6.69 -6.43
CA GLY A 454 -13.17 -6.09 -7.60
C GLY A 454 -14.54 -6.68 -7.91
N LEU A 455 -14.68 -8.01 -7.80
CA LEU A 455 -15.96 -8.71 -7.94
C LEU A 455 -16.95 -8.31 -6.82
N ALA A 456 -16.46 -8.23 -5.58
CA ALA A 456 -17.28 -7.83 -4.43
C ALA A 456 -17.80 -6.39 -4.52
N GLN A 457 -16.98 -5.47 -5.01
CA GLN A 457 -17.33 -4.05 -5.08
C GLN A 457 -18.24 -3.73 -6.27
N LEU A 458 -18.14 -4.48 -7.38
CA LEU A 458 -18.99 -4.26 -8.55
C LEU A 458 -20.43 -4.72 -8.31
N ASN A 459 -20.62 -5.84 -7.61
CA ASN A 459 -21.95 -6.35 -7.31
C ASN A 459 -22.03 -6.94 -5.88
N PRO A 460 -22.24 -6.09 -4.85
CA PRO A 460 -22.21 -6.52 -3.46
C PRO A 460 -23.40 -7.42 -3.06
N GLU A 461 -24.53 -7.34 -3.79
CA GLU A 461 -25.76 -8.04 -3.43
C GLU A 461 -25.91 -9.41 -4.11
N SER A 462 -25.12 -9.70 -5.16
CA SER A 462 -25.31 -10.93 -5.96
C SER A 462 -24.13 -11.90 -5.87
N GLY A 463 -24.40 -13.14 -5.45
CA GLY A 463 -23.55 -14.32 -5.72
C GLY A 463 -22.14 -14.34 -5.11
N LEU A 464 -21.77 -13.35 -4.30
CA LEU A 464 -20.45 -13.28 -3.67
C LEU A 464 -20.28 -14.29 -2.53
N ASP A 465 -21.34 -14.52 -1.74
CA ASP A 465 -21.33 -15.54 -0.68
C ASP A 465 -21.07 -16.93 -1.25
N ALA A 466 -21.72 -17.27 -2.36
CA ALA A 466 -21.50 -18.55 -3.06
C ALA A 466 -20.05 -18.68 -3.58
N LEU A 467 -19.43 -17.58 -4.03
CA LEU A 467 -18.02 -17.58 -4.41
C LEU A 467 -17.12 -17.79 -3.18
N ALA A 468 -17.40 -17.09 -2.08
CA ALA A 468 -16.66 -17.24 -0.83
C ALA A 468 -16.76 -18.68 -0.30
N GLU A 469 -17.95 -19.26 -0.22
CA GLU A 469 -18.16 -20.66 0.17
C GLU A 469 -17.38 -21.62 -0.73
N THR A 470 -17.43 -21.40 -2.05
CA THR A 470 -16.72 -22.25 -3.03
C THR A 470 -15.20 -22.18 -2.85
N CYS A 471 -14.66 -21.00 -2.53
CA CYS A 471 -13.24 -20.75 -2.28
C CYS A 471 -12.78 -21.20 -0.90
N LEU A 472 -13.67 -21.23 0.10
CA LEU A 472 -13.38 -21.67 1.47
C LEU A 472 -13.59 -23.17 1.70
N ALA A 473 -14.27 -23.85 0.77
CA ALA A 473 -14.52 -25.28 0.84
C ALA A 473 -13.25 -26.13 0.98
N MET A 474 -13.41 -27.29 1.61
CA MET A 474 -12.34 -28.27 1.80
C MET A 474 -11.75 -28.73 0.44
N GLY A 475 -10.42 -28.80 0.35
CA GLY A 475 -9.70 -29.23 -0.86
C GLY A 475 -9.42 -28.12 -1.88
N THR A 476 -9.74 -26.86 -1.57
CA THR A 476 -9.38 -25.71 -2.41
C THR A 476 -7.93 -25.25 -2.19
N PRO A 477 -7.27 -24.67 -3.22
CA PRO A 477 -5.95 -24.08 -3.08
C PRO A 477 -5.90 -23.04 -1.95
N THR A 478 -4.84 -23.07 -1.13
CA THR A 478 -4.65 -22.11 -0.03
C THR A 478 -4.63 -20.66 -0.51
N SER A 479 -4.22 -20.40 -1.75
CA SER A 479 -4.25 -19.07 -2.36
C SER A 479 -5.65 -18.49 -2.49
N PHE A 480 -6.67 -19.32 -2.79
CA PHE A 480 -8.06 -18.88 -2.89
C PHE A 480 -8.60 -18.53 -1.50
N ARG A 481 -8.35 -19.40 -0.51
CA ARG A 481 -8.72 -19.14 0.88
C ARG A 481 -8.10 -17.85 1.40
N ARG A 482 -6.80 -17.62 1.10
CA ARG A 482 -6.13 -16.35 1.44
C ARG A 482 -6.71 -15.16 0.69
N ALA A 483 -7.10 -15.29 -0.57
CA ALA A 483 -7.68 -14.19 -1.34
C ALA A 483 -9.02 -13.73 -0.74
N VAL A 484 -9.86 -14.67 -0.29
CA VAL A 484 -11.09 -14.35 0.46
C VAL A 484 -10.76 -13.62 1.76
N VAL A 485 -9.80 -14.13 2.55
CA VAL A 485 -9.44 -13.50 3.84
C VAL A 485 -8.84 -12.10 3.66
N GLN A 486 -7.92 -11.94 2.71
CA GLN A 486 -7.29 -10.66 2.38
C GLN A 486 -8.31 -9.67 1.79
N GLY A 487 -9.23 -10.15 0.96
CA GLY A 487 -10.34 -9.36 0.42
C GLY A 487 -11.29 -8.88 1.52
N CYS A 488 -11.71 -9.76 2.43
CA CYS A 488 -12.52 -9.36 3.58
C CYS A 488 -11.80 -8.33 4.45
N SER A 489 -10.50 -8.53 4.70
CA SER A 489 -9.65 -7.57 5.42
C SER A 489 -9.58 -6.20 4.74
N TYR A 490 -9.61 -6.17 3.41
CA TYR A 490 -9.64 -4.93 2.63
C TYR A 490 -10.98 -4.22 2.76
N LEU A 491 -12.08 -4.96 2.56
CA LEU A 491 -13.46 -4.45 2.59
C LEU A 491 -13.86 -3.95 3.99
N ALA A 492 -13.43 -4.65 5.04
CA ALA A 492 -13.69 -4.25 6.43
C ALA A 492 -13.01 -2.92 6.83
N ARG A 493 -11.99 -2.47 6.06
CA ARG A 493 -11.32 -1.17 6.27
C ARG A 493 -11.95 -0.02 5.47
N GLN A 494 -12.89 -0.31 4.58
CA GLN A 494 -13.56 0.72 3.79
C GLN A 494 -14.65 1.41 4.61
N ASN A 495 -15.03 2.62 4.21
CA ASN A 495 -16.06 3.41 4.91
C ASN A 495 -17.47 2.80 4.79
N ASP A 496 -17.69 1.96 3.78
CA ASP A 496 -18.94 1.28 3.45
C ASP A 496 -18.91 -0.21 3.82
N SER A 497 -18.15 -0.58 4.85
CA SER A 497 -17.97 -1.96 5.32
C SER A 497 -19.28 -2.70 5.60
N HIS A 498 -20.32 -1.99 6.05
CA HIS A 498 -21.65 -2.51 6.35
C HIS A 498 -22.30 -3.23 5.15
N ARG A 499 -21.95 -2.86 3.91
CA ARG A 499 -22.47 -3.51 2.69
C ARG A 499 -22.00 -4.95 2.54
N TYR A 500 -20.97 -5.35 3.27
CA TYR A 500 -20.31 -6.67 3.15
C TYR A 500 -20.53 -7.55 4.38
N GLU A 501 -21.47 -7.22 5.26
CA GLU A 501 -21.75 -7.99 6.49
C GLU A 501 -22.12 -9.45 6.20
N ALA A 502 -22.91 -9.71 5.15
CA ALA A 502 -23.26 -11.07 4.74
C ALA A 502 -22.01 -11.89 4.37
N LEU A 503 -21.10 -11.30 3.59
CA LEU A 503 -19.82 -11.91 3.24
C LEU A 503 -18.98 -12.20 4.49
N PHE A 504 -18.89 -11.23 5.41
CA PHE A 504 -18.15 -11.42 6.66
C PHE A 504 -18.75 -12.54 7.50
N GLY A 505 -20.08 -12.63 7.59
CA GLY A 505 -20.78 -13.74 8.25
C GLY A 505 -20.45 -15.11 7.64
N THR A 506 -20.33 -15.18 6.31
CA THR A 506 -19.93 -16.40 5.59
C THR A 506 -18.47 -16.79 5.85
N ALA A 507 -17.55 -15.82 5.86
CA ALA A 507 -16.10 -16.08 5.96
C ALA A 507 -15.57 -16.23 7.39
N THR A 508 -16.17 -15.54 8.37
CA THR A 508 -15.69 -15.50 9.76
C THR A 508 -15.61 -16.88 10.44
N PRO A 509 -16.59 -17.80 10.29
CA PRO A 509 -16.51 -19.12 10.90
C PRO A 509 -15.26 -19.91 10.45
N TYR A 510 -14.92 -19.84 9.16
CA TYR A 510 -13.69 -20.43 8.64
C TYR A 510 -12.46 -19.76 9.26
N MET A 511 -12.40 -18.43 9.26
CA MET A 511 -11.28 -17.67 9.81
C MET A 511 -11.01 -18.01 11.28
N LEU A 512 -12.05 -18.05 12.11
CA LEU A 512 -11.92 -18.39 13.54
C LEU A 512 -11.51 -19.85 13.74
N SER A 513 -12.04 -20.78 12.96
CA SER A 513 -11.59 -22.19 12.98
C SER A 513 -10.09 -22.30 12.70
N GLN A 514 -9.55 -21.56 11.73
CA GLN A 514 -8.11 -21.56 11.46
C GLN A 514 -7.28 -21.01 12.63
N LEU A 515 -7.77 -19.98 13.32
CA LEU A 515 -7.10 -19.48 14.52
C LEU A 515 -7.15 -20.48 15.68
N GLN A 516 -8.28 -21.17 15.86
CA GLN A 516 -8.43 -22.21 16.88
C GLN A 516 -7.51 -23.41 16.60
N ASP A 517 -7.42 -23.86 15.35
CA ASP A 517 -6.50 -24.94 14.95
C ASP A 517 -5.05 -24.57 15.29
N ILE A 518 -4.65 -23.33 14.98
CA ILE A 518 -3.29 -22.82 15.27
C ILE A 518 -3.09 -22.67 16.78
N ALA A 519 -4.09 -22.18 17.52
CA ALA A 519 -4.01 -22.06 18.96
C ALA A 519 -3.94 -23.43 19.68
N GLY A 520 -4.63 -24.44 19.16
CA GLY A 520 -4.57 -25.82 19.64
C GLY A 520 -3.17 -26.42 19.52
N LEU A 521 -2.53 -26.26 18.34
CA LEU A 521 -1.12 -26.65 18.14
C LEU A 521 -0.17 -25.97 19.13
N LEU A 522 -0.48 -24.73 19.51
CA LEU A 522 0.31 -24.00 20.49
C LEU A 522 0.00 -24.38 21.95
N SER A 523 -1.11 -25.08 22.21
CA SER A 523 -1.60 -25.43 23.56
C SER A 523 -1.20 -26.85 23.98
N ASP A 524 -1.19 -27.81 23.04
CA ASP A 524 -0.92 -29.24 23.32
C ASP A 524 0.56 -29.56 23.59
N ASN A 525 1.50 -28.67 23.26
CA ASN A 525 2.95 -28.92 23.33
C ASN A 525 3.52 -28.80 24.75
N SER A 526 3.07 -29.72 25.63
CA SER A 526 3.56 -29.93 26.98
C SER A 526 4.82 -30.81 27.04
N THR A 527 5.27 -31.39 25.92
CA THR A 527 6.41 -32.31 25.84
C THR A 527 7.20 -32.12 24.54
N LEU A 528 8.53 -31.90 24.68
CA LEU A 528 9.62 -32.02 23.70
C LEU A 528 10.24 -30.73 23.10
N ASP A 529 11.57 -30.68 23.27
CA ASP A 529 12.66 -29.90 22.69
C ASP A 529 12.41 -28.53 22.02
N ILE A 530 13.08 -27.55 22.62
CA ILE A 530 13.03 -26.10 22.42
C ILE A 530 13.76 -25.65 21.14
N THR A 531 14.37 -26.56 20.37
CA THR A 531 15.30 -26.16 19.31
C THR A 531 14.68 -25.88 17.94
N VAL A 532 13.50 -26.38 17.58
CA VAL A 532 12.89 -26.06 16.26
C VAL A 532 11.37 -26.17 16.29
N GLN A 533 10.63 -25.08 16.55
CA GLN A 533 9.20 -25.00 16.19
C GLN A 533 8.81 -23.58 15.78
N ALA A 534 9.36 -23.09 14.66
CA ALA A 534 8.66 -22.06 13.91
C ALA A 534 7.32 -22.66 13.44
N LEU A 535 6.22 -21.91 13.56
CA LEU A 535 4.98 -22.30 12.88
C LEU A 535 5.33 -22.54 11.41
N ASP A 536 4.72 -23.54 10.75
CA ASP A 536 4.83 -23.64 9.30
C ASP A 536 4.49 -22.27 8.70
N HIS A 537 5.41 -21.69 7.94
CA HIS A 537 5.25 -20.37 7.30
C HIS A 537 3.85 -20.13 6.69
N PRO A 538 3.22 -21.08 5.98
CA PRO A 538 1.85 -20.90 5.47
C PRO A 538 0.77 -20.78 6.55
N LYS A 539 0.91 -21.45 7.71
CA LYS A 539 -0.03 -21.34 8.84
C LYS A 539 0.15 -19.99 9.54
N ALA A 540 1.40 -19.54 9.75
CA ALA A 540 1.68 -18.23 10.33
C ALA A 540 1.12 -17.11 9.44
N LEU A 541 1.33 -17.21 8.13
CA LEU A 541 0.75 -16.29 7.15
C LEU A 541 -0.79 -16.26 7.20
N MET A 542 -1.44 -17.42 7.29
CA MET A 542 -2.90 -17.47 7.40
C MET A 542 -3.38 -16.80 8.70
N ALA A 543 -2.74 -17.09 9.85
CA ALA A 543 -3.06 -16.41 11.10
C ALA A 543 -2.90 -14.89 11.01
N CYS A 544 -1.81 -14.40 10.42
CA CYS A 544 -1.59 -12.97 10.21
C CYS A 544 -2.69 -12.34 9.34
N ASN A 545 -3.08 -13.00 8.23
CA ASN A 545 -4.16 -12.51 7.36
C ASN A 545 -5.51 -12.45 8.10
N VAL A 546 -5.82 -13.45 8.93
CA VAL A 546 -7.05 -13.45 9.74
C VAL A 546 -6.99 -12.36 10.82
N LEU A 547 -5.86 -12.22 11.51
CA LEU A 547 -5.69 -11.16 12.51
C LEU A 547 -5.75 -9.76 11.89
N ASP A 548 -5.32 -9.60 10.64
CA ASP A 548 -5.49 -8.36 9.87
C ASP A 548 -6.96 -8.05 9.59
N PHE A 549 -7.80 -9.06 9.33
CA PHE A 549 -9.26 -8.90 9.23
C PHE A 549 -9.83 -8.47 10.58
N LEU A 550 -9.47 -9.17 11.67
CA LEU A 550 -9.94 -8.86 13.02
C LEU A 550 -9.45 -7.50 13.54
N GLU A 551 -8.33 -6.98 13.03
CA GLU A 551 -7.91 -5.60 13.34
C GLU A 551 -8.88 -4.58 12.74
N ALA A 552 -9.45 -4.88 11.58
CA ALA A 552 -10.45 -4.05 10.92
C ALA A 552 -11.85 -4.24 11.50
N SER A 553 -12.23 -5.48 11.82
CA SER A 553 -13.51 -5.84 12.46
C SER A 553 -13.27 -6.65 13.76
N PRO A 554 -12.96 -5.99 14.89
CA PRO A 554 -12.69 -6.69 16.15
C PRO A 554 -13.91 -7.42 16.73
N GLN A 555 -15.12 -6.93 16.45
CA GLN A 555 -16.37 -7.47 16.98
C GLN A 555 -16.66 -8.88 16.45
N SER A 556 -16.20 -9.21 15.24
CA SER A 556 -16.35 -10.54 14.63
C SER A 556 -15.63 -11.65 15.40
N LEU A 557 -14.71 -11.31 16.32
CA LEU A 557 -14.12 -12.29 17.26
C LEU A 557 -15.16 -12.80 18.28
N LEU A 558 -16.16 -11.99 18.62
CA LEU A 558 -17.12 -12.20 19.71
C LEU A 558 -18.51 -12.62 19.20
N GLU A 559 -18.89 -12.23 17.98
CA GLU A 559 -20.21 -12.50 17.39
C GLU A 559 -20.51 -13.99 17.15
N VAL A 560 -19.48 -14.83 16.98
CA VAL A 560 -19.66 -16.27 16.68
C VAL A 560 -20.03 -17.10 17.92
N GLU A 561 -20.06 -16.49 19.12
CA GLU A 561 -20.42 -17.17 20.38
C GLU A 561 -21.95 -17.17 20.67
N GLU A 562 -22.82 -17.01 19.66
CA GLU A 562 -24.23 -17.38 19.81
C GLU A 562 -24.37 -18.90 20.06
N ARG A 563 -24.45 -19.21 21.35
CA ARG A 563 -24.60 -20.53 21.96
C ARG A 563 -25.68 -21.37 21.24
N LYS A 564 -25.29 -22.40 20.49
CA LYS A 564 -26.22 -23.49 20.14
C LYS A 564 -26.72 -24.12 21.46
N PRO A 565 -28.02 -24.11 21.76
CA PRO A 565 -28.53 -24.73 22.99
C PRO A 565 -28.31 -26.24 22.92
N GLY A 566 -27.44 -26.77 23.80
CA GLY A 566 -27.27 -28.23 24.00
C GLY A 566 -25.90 -28.84 23.69
N SER A 567 -24.87 -28.08 23.32
CA SER A 567 -23.51 -28.64 23.16
C SER A 567 -22.78 -28.78 24.50
N THR A 568 -22.28 -29.98 24.82
CA THR A 568 -21.49 -30.29 26.02
C THR A 568 -19.97 -30.30 25.77
N ALA A 569 -19.50 -29.81 24.62
CA ALA A 569 -18.06 -29.65 24.39
C ALA A 569 -17.51 -28.51 25.28
N PRO A 570 -16.31 -28.66 25.87
CA PRO A 570 -15.69 -27.55 26.59
C PRO A 570 -15.50 -26.40 25.60
N ALA A 571 -16.15 -25.27 25.86
CA ALA A 571 -15.91 -24.05 25.12
C ALA A 571 -14.50 -23.59 25.43
N HIS A 572 -13.51 -24.02 24.65
CA HIS A 572 -12.30 -23.21 24.48
C HIS A 572 -12.77 -21.92 23.81
N SER A 573 -13.06 -20.92 24.65
CA SER A 573 -13.52 -19.61 24.19
C SER A 573 -12.60 -19.14 23.07
N MET A 574 -13.15 -18.56 22.01
CA MET A 574 -12.33 -17.97 20.94
C MET A 574 -11.34 -16.96 21.53
N PHE A 575 -11.72 -16.35 22.64
CA PHE A 575 -10.89 -15.53 23.50
C PHE A 575 -9.61 -16.24 24.02
N GLU A 576 -9.70 -17.47 24.54
CA GLU A 576 -8.52 -18.23 24.98
C GLU A 576 -7.58 -18.53 23.81
N ALA A 577 -8.13 -18.93 22.66
CA ALA A 577 -7.36 -19.15 21.44
C ALA A 577 -6.65 -17.86 20.99
N PHE A 578 -7.32 -16.71 21.08
CA PHE A 578 -6.74 -15.41 20.78
C PHE A 578 -5.59 -15.03 21.73
N LEU A 579 -5.73 -15.25 23.03
CA LEU A 579 -4.65 -15.01 24.00
C LEU A 579 -3.42 -15.86 23.70
N CYS A 580 -3.61 -17.11 23.26
CA CYS A 580 -2.53 -17.97 22.79
C CYS A 580 -1.76 -17.36 21.60
N LEU A 581 -2.43 -16.64 20.69
CA LEU A 581 -1.78 -15.96 19.55
C LEU A 581 -1.00 -14.71 19.98
N VAL A 582 -1.50 -13.95 20.96
CA VAL A 582 -0.74 -12.83 21.56
C VAL A 582 0.53 -13.33 22.23
N LEU A 583 0.51 -14.55 22.77
CA LEU A 583 1.66 -15.26 23.34
C LEU A 583 2.31 -16.24 22.35
N SER A 584 2.19 -15.98 21.04
CA SER A 584 2.86 -16.80 20.02
C SER A 584 4.38 -16.59 20.04
N TRP A 585 5.12 -17.64 19.72
CA TRP A 585 6.56 -17.61 19.44
C TRP A 585 6.85 -16.82 18.16
N ASP A 586 5.99 -16.97 17.17
CA ASP A 586 6.10 -16.26 15.89
C ASP A 586 5.92 -14.74 16.10
N PRO A 587 6.94 -13.92 15.76
CA PRO A 587 6.89 -12.48 15.97
C PRO A 587 5.82 -11.80 15.11
N GLY A 588 5.54 -12.32 13.91
CA GLY A 588 4.52 -11.79 13.01
C GLY A 588 3.13 -11.96 13.58
N VAL A 589 2.76 -13.18 13.97
CA VAL A 589 1.48 -13.52 14.60
C VAL A 589 1.29 -12.71 15.88
N ARG A 590 2.32 -12.64 16.73
CA ARG A 590 2.29 -11.87 17.98
C ARG A 590 2.04 -10.39 17.75
N ALA A 591 2.73 -9.78 16.78
CA ALA A 591 2.56 -8.36 16.45
C ALA A 591 1.14 -8.06 15.97
N HIS A 592 0.58 -8.89 15.07
CA HIS A 592 -0.79 -8.74 14.56
C HIS A 592 -1.82 -8.91 15.67
N ALA A 593 -1.70 -9.98 16.48
CA ALA A 593 -2.60 -10.23 17.60
C ALA A 593 -2.55 -9.09 18.64
N THR A 594 -1.37 -8.51 18.87
CA THR A 594 -1.23 -7.33 19.76
C THR A 594 -1.95 -6.10 19.20
N ARG A 595 -1.96 -5.87 17.88
CA ARG A 595 -2.72 -4.77 17.26
C ARG A 595 -4.23 -4.98 17.41
N VAL A 596 -4.71 -6.21 17.20
CA VAL A 596 -6.12 -6.57 17.44
C VAL A 596 -6.48 -6.32 18.91
N ALA A 597 -5.65 -6.77 19.86
CA ALA A 597 -5.89 -6.57 21.29
C ALA A 597 -5.98 -5.08 21.66
N LYS A 598 -5.10 -4.24 21.09
CA LYS A 598 -5.15 -2.78 21.29
C LYS A 598 -6.46 -2.16 20.83
N ARG A 599 -7.06 -2.65 19.75
CA ARG A 599 -8.35 -2.14 19.24
C ARG A 599 -9.54 -2.72 19.99
N LEU A 600 -9.54 -4.03 20.20
CA LEU A 600 -10.63 -4.76 20.84
C LEU A 600 -10.90 -4.26 22.27
N PHE A 601 -9.83 -4.05 23.06
CA PHE A 601 -9.96 -3.68 24.47
C PHE A 601 -10.06 -2.17 24.73
N VAL A 602 -10.13 -1.33 23.69
CA VAL A 602 -10.51 0.09 23.86
C VAL A 602 -11.98 0.20 24.25
N ASP A 603 -12.82 -0.70 23.74
CA ASP A 603 -14.23 -0.78 24.09
C ASP A 603 -14.41 -1.45 25.46
N ARG A 604 -15.01 -0.70 26.41
CA ARG A 604 -15.26 -1.21 27.75
C ARG A 604 -16.37 -2.26 27.79
N ALA A 605 -17.32 -2.21 26.85
CA ALA A 605 -18.43 -3.15 26.79
C ALA A 605 -17.92 -4.58 26.58
N VAL A 606 -16.89 -4.76 25.74
CA VAL A 606 -16.24 -6.06 25.51
C VAL A 606 -15.64 -6.63 26.80
N ILE A 607 -14.95 -5.80 27.58
CA ILE A 607 -14.34 -6.23 28.85
C ILE A 607 -15.42 -6.58 29.88
N GLU A 608 -16.52 -5.81 29.92
CA GLU A 608 -17.64 -6.06 30.82
C GLU A 608 -18.40 -7.34 30.45
N ASP A 609 -18.60 -7.62 29.16
CA ASP A 609 -19.21 -8.85 28.66
C ASP A 609 -18.36 -10.08 29.03
N LEU A 610 -17.05 -10.04 28.74
CA LEU A 610 -16.11 -11.11 29.12
C LEU A 610 -16.04 -11.36 30.63
N ARG A 611 -16.28 -10.33 31.46
CA ARG A 611 -16.42 -10.47 32.91
C ARG A 611 -17.75 -11.10 33.30
N SER A 612 -18.84 -10.67 32.68
CA SER A 612 -20.17 -11.22 32.94
C SER A 612 -20.25 -12.72 32.64
N GLN A 613 -19.49 -13.17 31.64
CA GLN A 613 -19.35 -14.57 31.26
C GLN A 613 -18.40 -15.38 32.16
N GLY A 614 -17.68 -14.74 33.10
CA GLY A 614 -16.73 -15.38 34.01
C GLY A 614 -15.42 -15.82 33.35
N THR A 615 -15.20 -15.51 32.08
CA THR A 615 -14.04 -15.95 31.29
C THR A 615 -12.73 -15.41 31.86
N LEU A 616 -12.70 -14.14 32.26
CA LEU A 616 -11.52 -13.48 32.83
C LEU A 616 -11.19 -13.91 34.27
N ASP A 617 -12.18 -14.44 35.00
CA ASP A 617 -12.00 -14.90 36.38
C ASP A 617 -11.64 -16.38 36.49
N SER A 618 -11.64 -17.10 35.36
CA SER A 618 -11.21 -18.49 35.26
C SER A 618 -9.78 -18.69 35.75
N SER A 619 -9.62 -19.46 36.83
CA SER A 619 -8.31 -19.83 37.36
C SER A 619 -7.49 -20.65 36.36
N ALA A 620 -8.14 -21.51 35.57
CA ALA A 620 -7.50 -22.30 34.53
C ALA A 620 -6.86 -21.41 33.45
N LEU A 621 -7.56 -20.35 33.02
CA LEU A 621 -7.06 -19.38 32.04
C LEU A 621 -5.87 -18.59 32.59
N LYS A 622 -5.95 -18.14 33.85
CA LYS A 622 -4.84 -17.41 34.50
C LYS A 622 -3.59 -18.27 34.61
N ILE A 623 -3.74 -19.53 35.00
CA ILE A 623 -2.64 -20.49 35.12
C ILE A 623 -2.04 -20.80 33.74
N SER A 624 -2.87 -21.05 32.72
CA SER A 624 -2.40 -21.35 31.36
C SER A 624 -1.64 -20.17 30.76
N PHE A 625 -2.18 -18.95 30.90
CA PHE A 625 -1.56 -17.71 30.48
C PHE A 625 -0.18 -17.51 31.12
N TRP A 626 -0.09 -17.57 32.45
CA TRP A 626 1.17 -17.33 33.16
C TRP A 626 2.22 -18.41 32.85
N ARG A 627 1.82 -19.68 32.84
CA ARG A 627 2.71 -20.80 32.51
C ARG A 627 3.33 -20.62 31.13
N ARG A 628 2.52 -20.25 30.14
CA ARG A 628 2.97 -20.05 28.76
C ARG A 628 3.86 -18.82 28.63
N SER A 629 3.48 -17.71 29.28
CA SER A 629 4.28 -16.49 29.26
C SER A 629 5.67 -16.70 29.84
N CYS A 630 5.77 -17.38 31.00
CA CYS A 630 7.05 -17.65 31.63
C CYS A 630 7.93 -18.57 30.78
N ARG A 631 7.36 -19.63 30.19
CA ARG A 631 8.12 -20.55 29.30
C ARG A 631 8.73 -19.82 28.10
N LEU A 632 7.96 -18.92 27.48
CA LEU A 632 8.42 -18.18 26.31
C LEU A 632 9.54 -17.20 26.66
N ILE A 633 9.43 -16.49 27.79
CA ILE A 633 10.52 -15.62 28.27
C ILE A 633 11.79 -16.42 28.53
N VAL A 634 11.70 -17.55 29.24
CA VAL A 634 12.87 -18.38 29.56
C VAL A 634 13.59 -18.82 28.29
N SER A 635 12.85 -19.29 27.28
CA SER A 635 13.46 -19.71 26.02
C SER A 635 14.05 -18.54 25.22
N LEU A 636 13.41 -17.37 25.21
CA LEU A 636 14.01 -16.18 24.59
C LEU A 636 15.31 -15.79 25.31
N CYS A 637 15.37 -15.92 26.64
CA CYS A 637 16.59 -15.74 27.42
C CYS A 637 17.65 -16.78 27.04
N ASP A 638 17.28 -18.06 26.88
CA ASP A 638 18.20 -19.12 26.46
C ASP A 638 18.80 -18.83 25.06
N GLN A 639 18.01 -18.27 24.14
CA GLN A 639 18.51 -17.84 22.82
C GLN A 639 19.52 -16.69 22.90
N VAL A 640 19.33 -15.75 23.83
CA VAL A 640 20.34 -14.71 24.11
C VAL A 640 21.62 -15.34 24.64
N MET A 641 21.50 -16.27 25.59
CA MET A 641 22.64 -16.96 26.20
C MET A 641 23.39 -17.86 25.21
N ALA A 642 22.70 -18.39 24.19
CA ALA A 642 23.27 -19.21 23.11
C ALA A 642 23.98 -18.38 22.01
N GLY A 643 24.13 -17.06 22.17
CA GLY A 643 24.86 -16.21 21.23
C GLY A 643 23.99 -15.44 20.22
N GLY A 644 22.68 -15.35 20.43
CA GLY A 644 21.75 -14.64 19.53
C GLY A 644 21.89 -13.10 19.44
N GLY A 645 22.84 -12.51 20.16
CA GLY A 645 23.22 -11.10 20.04
C GLY A 645 22.07 -10.10 20.24
N SER A 646 22.15 -8.95 19.55
CA SER A 646 21.15 -7.85 19.63
C SER A 646 19.73 -8.28 19.19
N MET A 647 19.63 -9.24 18.27
CA MET A 647 18.34 -9.73 17.73
C MET A 647 17.54 -10.54 18.75
N ALA A 648 18.19 -11.39 19.54
CA ALA A 648 17.52 -12.14 20.60
C ALA A 648 17.05 -11.20 21.73
N VAL A 649 17.83 -10.18 22.08
CA VAL A 649 17.43 -9.12 23.03
C VAL A 649 16.23 -8.32 22.49
N ARG A 650 16.22 -8.02 21.19
CA ARG A 650 15.08 -7.38 20.51
C ARG A 650 13.81 -8.22 20.63
N ALA A 651 13.89 -9.53 20.42
CA ALA A 651 12.74 -10.43 20.54
C ALA A 651 12.14 -10.43 21.97
N ILE A 652 12.99 -10.38 23.00
CA ILE A 652 12.56 -10.22 24.41
C ILE A 652 11.82 -8.89 24.59
N TYR A 653 12.41 -7.79 24.11
CA TYR A 653 11.78 -6.46 24.23
C TYR A 653 10.40 -6.42 23.56
N ASP A 654 10.31 -6.87 22.30
CA ASP A 654 9.07 -6.84 21.54
C ASP A 654 8.00 -7.75 22.17
N TYR A 655 8.40 -8.89 22.75
CA TYR A 655 7.52 -9.77 23.51
C TYR A 655 7.01 -9.10 24.81
N LEU A 656 7.90 -8.50 25.61
CA LEU A 656 7.51 -7.82 26.84
C LEU A 656 6.60 -6.62 26.56
N ALA A 657 6.87 -5.86 25.49
CA ALA A 657 6.01 -4.77 25.06
C ALA A 657 4.59 -5.26 24.72
N ALA A 658 4.47 -6.37 23.98
CA ALA A 658 3.17 -6.98 23.68
C ALA A 658 2.43 -7.44 24.95
N ARG A 659 3.14 -8.04 25.90
CA ARG A 659 2.59 -8.47 27.20
C ARG A 659 2.10 -7.29 28.03
N VAL A 660 2.86 -6.20 28.10
CA VAL A 660 2.48 -4.98 28.84
C VAL A 660 1.20 -4.38 28.26
N VAL A 661 1.09 -4.30 26.92
CA VAL A 661 -0.12 -3.85 26.25
C VAL A 661 -1.32 -4.69 26.66
N LEU A 662 -1.20 -6.02 26.60
CA LEU A 662 -2.29 -6.93 26.96
C LEU A 662 -2.72 -6.78 28.43
N LEU A 663 -1.76 -6.74 29.36
CA LEU A 663 -2.04 -6.61 30.79
C LEU A 663 -2.66 -5.26 31.16
N ASN A 664 -2.19 -4.17 30.52
CA ASN A 664 -2.78 -2.84 30.70
C ASN A 664 -4.21 -2.80 30.18
N SER A 665 -4.46 -3.39 29.01
CA SER A 665 -5.79 -3.47 28.39
C SER A 665 -6.79 -4.25 29.25
N LEU A 666 -6.37 -5.35 29.88
CA LEU A 666 -7.25 -6.19 30.70
C LEU A 666 -7.49 -5.64 32.14
N ARG A 667 -6.78 -4.57 32.53
CA ARG A 667 -6.70 -3.99 33.88
C ARG A 667 -6.31 -5.04 34.95
N VAL A 668 -5.12 -4.83 35.52
CA VAL A 668 -4.35 -5.70 36.44
C VAL A 668 -5.15 -6.39 37.57
N SER A 669 -6.35 -5.93 37.97
CA SER A 669 -7.14 -6.61 39.01
C SER A 669 -7.57 -8.04 38.64
N ALA A 670 -7.60 -8.41 37.36
CA ALA A 670 -7.94 -9.78 36.95
C ALA A 670 -6.78 -10.78 37.13
N PHE A 671 -5.52 -10.36 37.02
CA PHE A 671 -4.36 -11.28 37.04
C PHE A 671 -3.44 -11.11 38.27
N ALA A 672 -3.72 -10.14 39.15
CA ALA A 672 -2.89 -9.83 40.33
C ALA A 672 -3.32 -10.54 41.63
N SER A 673 -4.43 -11.29 41.63
CA SER A 673 -4.84 -12.09 42.78
C SER A 673 -4.50 -13.57 42.56
N GLY A 674 -3.27 -13.92 42.92
CA GLY A 674 -2.75 -15.29 43.01
C GLY A 674 -1.61 -15.30 44.00
#